data_AF-A0A961BPX9-F1
#
_entry.id   AF-A0A961BPX9-F1
#
_cell.length_a   1.000
_cell.length_b   1.000
_cell.length_c   1.000
_cell.angle_alpha   90.00
_cell.angle_beta   90.00
_cell.angle_gamma   90.00
#
_symmetry.space_group_name_H-M   'P 1'
#
loop_
_entity.id
_entity.type
_entity.pdbx_description
1 polymer ?
#
loop_
_entity_poly.entity_id
_entity_poly.type
_entity_poly.pdbx_seq_one_letter_code
_entity_poly.pdbx_strand_id
1 'polypeptide(L)'
;MASAAVDLMALVDAGDVAAVTAACRAADGPDGAAAARAEVVTRCLAIARKGFWTERGPTAEQHDAAVIVLCRLATVAELARLRRWRLPKDATLAVELLSSRGRDWCTAWAATAFERIDPREARIARQLEVHGLAVPQVSDGRTLSLVSFPGAFDATAPLGDGGWPGHAAVLDVLRANPDLLEREVWHLFVVEGGGEHSLAAHDKYCAPDAGWLAALVTLAAEGRLDRDRLLDASLDALQRGFAAFRAQWFGALHEALQPTIDERASRAPTYLALASSPVGATASLALRALAQLDAAGRLDPVEVVAELGPALLAPAKGTARRAITLLAHAVDAAPGCADGASTQLVEALGHPAREVQADALALLMRWCPTPAPALAAVAADRAPGCHPAVRDELARWLDASGGDRGAPSPERRVSARAAPRLRRVPTIADALDPARALAPVDGIDELVELASSAVEAPGDPDDLERLLAGLAACDRTRLRTDGRAATVARRATAIAGRDRPAAQLVARAVVAAFDPPALGGIDDARVRVRGGRSALAIEDLLVARARAVEARLAAETPVPLLSVPTHRGGVLDPGVLAERLARTDVAASDPDLQVALLRVAPDRAGLELLAAALPDDRRATAAVRAWCTAWASVVHDDRAGSVSWSAPTQHHGEYAWCELSVDGVDAAVRSTGLRPMRVVVGRWGGRFAQDPAGVAWMGSIVPWLPSAWARLGVATIGATAGVRDVAHGDVGYLERWFDPAVPWTDAVHLLVALALDVARSGVAAAAGDLAVAGWRDGRV
;
A
#
# COMPACT_ATOMS: atom_id res chain seq x y z
N MET A 1 41.72 44.26 -22.14
CA MET A 1 40.49 44.69 -21.44
C MET A 1 40.02 43.51 -20.61
N ALA A 2 40.12 43.60 -19.28
CA ALA A 2 39.65 42.54 -18.39
C ALA A 2 38.12 42.44 -18.49
N SER A 3 37.60 41.24 -18.76
CA SER A 3 36.17 40.94 -18.71
C SER A 3 35.64 41.32 -17.33
N ALA A 4 34.70 42.28 -17.25
CA ALA A 4 34.04 42.61 -16.00
C ALA A 4 33.36 41.34 -15.46
N ALA A 5 33.72 40.92 -14.25
CA ALA A 5 33.11 39.76 -13.61
C ALA A 5 31.60 40.04 -13.44
N VAL A 6 30.75 39.21 -14.05
CA VAL A 6 29.30 39.34 -13.95
C VAL A 6 28.88 39.00 -12.52
N ASP A 7 28.13 39.90 -11.87
CA ASP A 7 27.59 39.65 -10.53
C ASP A 7 26.33 38.78 -10.61
N LEU A 8 26.54 37.46 -10.53
CA LEU A 8 25.45 36.47 -10.55
C LEU A 8 24.46 36.65 -9.39
N MET A 9 24.89 37.18 -8.24
CA MET A 9 24.01 37.35 -7.09
C MET A 9 23.01 38.48 -7.33
N ALA A 10 23.48 39.61 -7.87
CA ALA A 10 22.62 40.72 -8.26
C ALA A 10 21.61 40.31 -9.34
N LEU A 11 22.03 39.51 -10.33
CA LEU A 11 21.13 39.02 -11.38
C LEU A 11 20.07 38.04 -10.85
N VAL A 12 20.45 37.14 -9.92
CA VAL A 12 19.51 36.23 -9.25
C VAL A 12 18.51 36.99 -8.38
N ASP A 13 18.96 37.98 -7.60
CA ASP A 13 18.07 38.80 -6.76
C ASP A 13 17.15 39.69 -7.63
N ALA A 14 17.57 40.10 -8.82
CA ALA A 14 16.73 40.80 -9.79
C ALA A 14 15.75 39.89 -10.54
N GLY A 15 15.94 38.56 -10.51
CA GLY A 15 15.15 37.60 -11.29
C GLY A 15 15.44 37.65 -12.80
N ASP A 16 16.60 38.14 -13.24
CA ASP A 16 16.93 38.24 -14.66
C ASP A 16 17.42 36.89 -15.21
N VAL A 17 16.48 36.00 -15.52
CA VAL A 17 16.74 34.64 -16.02
C VAL A 17 17.59 34.65 -17.29
N ALA A 18 17.37 35.61 -18.20
CA ALA A 18 18.08 35.69 -19.48
C ALA A 18 19.55 36.07 -19.27
N ALA A 19 19.82 37.10 -18.46
CA ALA A 19 21.18 37.51 -18.14
C ALA A 19 21.94 36.44 -17.35
N VAL A 20 21.28 35.78 -16.37
CA VAL A 20 21.88 34.66 -15.63
C VAL A 20 22.25 33.51 -16.56
N THR A 21 21.36 33.16 -17.50
CA THR A 21 21.63 32.11 -18.48
C THR A 21 22.84 32.44 -19.35
N ALA A 22 22.90 33.66 -19.88
CA ALA A 22 24.03 34.12 -20.70
C ALA A 22 25.35 34.10 -19.92
N ALA A 23 25.33 34.53 -18.65
CA ALA A 23 26.49 34.52 -17.78
C ALA A 23 26.97 33.09 -17.47
N CYS A 24 26.04 32.16 -17.20
CA CYS A 24 26.38 30.76 -16.94
C CYS A 24 26.97 30.05 -18.17
N ARG A 25 26.50 30.41 -19.38
CA ARG A 25 27.05 29.92 -20.67
C ARG A 25 28.46 30.44 -20.95
N ALA A 26 28.73 31.70 -20.63
CA ALA A 26 30.00 32.36 -20.93
C ALA A 26 31.14 32.03 -19.94
N ALA A 27 30.85 31.40 -18.80
CA ALA A 27 31.86 31.09 -17.80
C ALA A 27 32.78 29.93 -18.24
N ASP A 28 34.10 30.14 -18.25
CA ASP A 28 35.09 29.08 -18.49
C ASP A 28 35.27 28.19 -17.25
N GLY A 29 34.55 27.06 -17.23
CA GLY A 29 34.63 26.04 -16.18
C GLY A 29 33.96 26.39 -14.83
N PRO A 30 33.85 25.42 -13.89
CA PRO A 30 33.28 25.61 -12.55
C PRO A 30 33.95 26.72 -11.72
N ASP A 31 35.24 26.92 -11.94
CA ASP A 31 36.13 27.73 -11.11
C ASP A 31 36.31 29.16 -11.65
N GLY A 32 36.04 29.39 -12.94
CA GLY A 32 36.20 30.70 -13.59
C GLY A 32 35.08 31.71 -13.28
N ALA A 33 33.97 31.28 -12.67
CA ALA A 33 32.75 32.08 -12.59
C ALA A 33 32.58 32.97 -11.34
N ALA A 34 33.32 32.78 -10.23
CA ALA A 34 33.10 33.64 -9.06
C ALA A 34 34.24 33.59 -8.04
N ALA A 35 34.82 34.76 -7.74
CA ALA A 35 35.57 35.01 -6.50
C ALA A 35 34.71 34.84 -5.21
N ALA A 36 33.46 34.36 -5.33
CA ALA A 36 32.48 34.18 -4.27
C ALA A 36 31.54 32.97 -4.49
N ARG A 37 31.97 31.91 -5.21
CA ARG A 37 31.15 30.72 -5.55
C ARG A 37 30.32 30.20 -4.37
N ALA A 38 30.94 30.04 -3.20
CA ALA A 38 30.30 29.47 -2.02
C ALA A 38 29.13 30.34 -1.52
N GLU A 39 29.25 31.66 -1.59
CA GLU A 39 28.20 32.61 -1.19
C GLU A 39 27.02 32.55 -2.16
N VAL A 40 27.31 32.61 -3.47
CA VAL A 40 26.30 32.53 -4.54
C VAL A 40 25.53 31.21 -4.46
N VAL A 41 26.22 30.08 -4.31
CA VAL A 41 25.57 28.76 -4.16
C VAL A 41 24.73 28.70 -2.89
N THR A 42 25.23 29.22 -1.76
CA THR A 42 24.48 29.24 -0.49
C THR A 42 23.19 30.05 -0.61
N ARG A 43 23.25 31.23 -1.26
CA ARG A 43 22.08 32.07 -1.52
C ARG A 43 21.08 31.36 -2.44
N CYS A 44 21.54 30.79 -3.54
CA CYS A 44 20.67 30.08 -4.49
C CYS A 44 20.02 28.84 -3.84
N LEU A 45 20.73 28.09 -3.00
CA LEU A 45 20.16 26.99 -2.21
C LEU A 45 19.07 27.49 -1.26
N ALA A 46 19.25 28.65 -0.63
CA ALA A 46 18.24 29.24 0.25
C ALA A 46 16.96 29.64 -0.52
N ILE A 47 17.12 30.20 -1.73
CA ILE A 47 16.01 30.52 -2.64
C ILE A 47 15.27 29.24 -3.07
N ALA A 48 16.01 28.24 -3.57
CA ALA A 48 15.45 26.98 -4.04
C ALA A 48 14.73 26.17 -2.94
N ARG A 49 15.14 26.33 -1.67
CA ARG A 49 14.48 25.70 -0.50
C ARG A 49 13.15 26.32 -0.13
N LYS A 50 13.03 27.65 -0.19
CA LYS A 50 11.82 28.37 0.25
C LYS A 50 10.64 28.20 -0.72
N GLY A 51 10.91 27.99 -2.01
CA GLY A 51 9.88 27.95 -3.06
C GLY A 51 9.21 29.33 -3.27
N PHE A 52 8.39 29.45 -4.31
CA PHE A 52 7.79 30.74 -4.72
C PHE A 52 6.32 30.96 -4.27
N TRP A 53 5.76 30.02 -3.49
CA TRP A 53 4.33 30.00 -3.13
C TRP A 53 3.98 30.80 -1.86
N THR A 54 4.84 31.71 -1.39
CA THR A 54 4.58 32.49 -0.18
C THR A 54 4.61 33.99 -0.49
N GLU A 55 3.68 34.76 0.09
CA GLU A 55 3.57 36.23 -0.10
C GLU A 55 4.83 37.02 0.29
N ARG A 56 5.79 36.39 0.98
CA ARG A 56 7.10 36.97 1.37
C ARG A 56 8.30 36.15 0.87
N GLY A 57 8.09 35.25 -0.08
CA GLY A 57 9.10 34.37 -0.65
C GLY A 57 9.77 34.92 -1.92
N PRO A 58 10.79 34.24 -2.45
CA PRO A 58 11.37 34.58 -3.75
C PRO A 58 10.34 34.44 -4.88
N THR A 59 10.47 35.27 -5.93
CA THR A 59 9.60 35.19 -7.11
C THR A 59 9.89 33.93 -7.94
N ALA A 60 9.02 33.63 -8.90
CA ALA A 60 9.23 32.51 -9.82
C ALA A 60 10.51 32.71 -10.67
N GLU A 61 10.79 33.93 -11.08
CA GLU A 61 11.96 34.31 -11.87
C GLU A 61 13.25 34.23 -11.05
N GLN A 62 13.24 34.72 -9.80
CA GLN A 62 14.36 34.56 -8.87
C GLN A 62 14.65 33.08 -8.60
N HIS A 63 13.61 32.26 -8.49
CA HIS A 63 13.75 30.81 -8.35
C HIS A 63 14.36 30.16 -9.60
N ASP A 64 13.86 30.48 -10.80
CA ASP A 64 14.39 29.94 -12.05
C ASP A 64 15.86 30.35 -12.29
N ALA A 65 16.19 31.62 -12.01
CA ALA A 65 17.55 32.13 -12.04
C ALA A 65 18.48 31.40 -11.06
N ALA A 66 18.06 31.22 -9.80
CA ALA A 66 18.83 30.49 -8.80
C ALA A 66 19.11 29.04 -9.23
N VAL A 67 18.13 28.38 -9.85
CA VAL A 67 18.26 26.99 -10.34
C VAL A 67 19.27 26.85 -11.46
N ILE A 68 19.30 27.80 -12.40
CA ILE A 68 20.29 27.85 -13.49
C ILE A 68 21.71 27.97 -12.90
N VAL A 69 21.89 28.88 -11.94
CA VAL A 69 23.19 29.05 -11.25
C VAL A 69 23.60 27.78 -10.51
N LEU A 70 22.67 27.12 -9.82
CA LEU A 70 22.96 25.86 -9.11
C LEU A 70 23.40 24.75 -10.06
N CYS A 71 22.75 24.57 -11.21
CA CYS A 71 23.16 23.58 -12.22
C CYS A 71 24.57 23.86 -12.75
N ARG A 72 24.94 25.15 -12.86
CA ARG A 72 26.26 25.55 -13.35
C ARG A 72 27.36 25.45 -12.30
N LEU A 73 27.10 25.75 -11.03
CA LEU A 73 28.14 25.96 -10.02
C LEU A 73 28.16 24.96 -8.87
N ALA A 74 27.01 24.40 -8.47
CA ALA A 74 26.92 23.58 -7.27
C ALA A 74 27.61 22.21 -7.44
N THR A 75 28.18 21.70 -6.36
CA THR A 75 28.63 20.30 -6.30
C THR A 75 27.43 19.38 -6.12
N VAL A 76 27.58 18.09 -6.49
CA VAL A 76 26.55 17.08 -6.25
C VAL A 76 26.17 17.01 -4.76
N ALA A 77 27.16 17.13 -3.86
CA ALA A 77 26.93 17.14 -2.41
C ALA A 77 26.16 18.38 -1.92
N GLU A 78 26.35 19.55 -2.53
CA GLU A 78 25.58 20.75 -2.21
C GLU A 78 24.13 20.63 -2.72
N LEU A 79 23.94 20.10 -3.93
CA LEU A 79 22.61 19.83 -4.49
C LEU A 79 21.84 18.80 -3.67
N ALA A 80 22.51 17.77 -3.16
CA ALA A 80 21.93 16.75 -2.28
C ALA A 80 21.30 17.33 -0.99
N ARG A 81 21.63 18.57 -0.62
CA ARG A 81 21.02 19.28 0.51
C ARG A 81 19.61 19.82 0.20
N LEU A 82 19.12 19.66 -1.02
CA LEU A 82 17.76 19.99 -1.43
C LEU A 82 16.88 18.75 -1.39
N ARG A 83 15.68 18.88 -0.82
CA ARG A 83 14.68 17.79 -0.78
C ARG A 83 14.28 17.32 -2.19
N ARG A 84 14.16 18.27 -3.13
CA ARG A 84 13.97 18.02 -4.56
C ARG A 84 15.01 18.78 -5.35
N TRP A 85 15.71 18.13 -6.28
CA TRP A 85 16.55 18.86 -7.20
C TRP A 85 15.65 19.66 -8.13
N ARG A 86 15.97 20.95 -8.23
CA ARG A 86 15.29 21.87 -9.14
C ARG A 86 16.22 22.03 -10.31
N LEU A 87 15.68 21.81 -11.49
CA LEU A 87 16.36 21.89 -12.78
C LEU A 87 15.64 22.97 -13.61
N PRO A 88 16.33 23.72 -14.48
CA PRO A 88 15.71 24.73 -15.34
C PRO A 88 14.48 24.16 -16.04
N LYS A 89 13.41 24.94 -16.28
CA LYS A 89 12.17 24.41 -16.91
C LYS A 89 12.42 23.77 -18.27
N ASP A 90 13.25 24.42 -19.08
CA ASP A 90 13.77 23.87 -20.33
C ASP A 90 14.79 22.76 -20.03
N ALA A 91 14.47 21.53 -20.43
CA ALA A 91 15.36 20.39 -20.23
C ALA A 91 16.59 20.43 -21.15
N THR A 92 16.49 21.10 -22.29
CA THR A 92 17.62 21.35 -23.21
C THR A 92 18.65 22.23 -22.52
N LEU A 93 18.22 23.34 -21.92
CA LEU A 93 19.09 24.21 -21.13
C LEU A 93 19.69 23.47 -19.93
N ALA A 94 18.92 22.60 -19.27
CA ALA A 94 19.43 21.81 -18.16
C ALA A 94 20.55 20.85 -18.62
N VAL A 95 20.34 20.10 -19.71
CA VAL A 95 21.37 19.22 -20.28
C VAL A 95 22.60 20.03 -20.72
N GLU A 96 22.40 21.16 -21.39
CA GLU A 96 23.48 22.07 -21.81
C GLU A 96 24.36 22.50 -20.63
N LEU A 97 23.74 23.02 -19.57
CA LEU A 97 24.45 23.49 -18.38
C LEU A 97 25.18 22.36 -17.65
N LEU A 98 24.57 21.18 -17.54
CA LEU A 98 25.20 20.04 -16.87
C LEU A 98 26.35 19.45 -17.70
N SER A 99 26.20 19.39 -19.02
CA SER A 99 27.24 18.89 -19.95
C SER A 99 28.57 19.63 -19.81
N SER A 100 28.51 20.92 -19.46
CA SER A 100 29.67 21.77 -19.25
C SER A 100 30.44 21.53 -17.92
N ARG A 101 30.00 20.55 -17.10
CA ARG A 101 30.59 20.24 -15.78
C ARG A 101 31.66 19.14 -15.82
N GLY A 102 31.87 18.51 -16.97
CA GLY A 102 32.83 17.41 -17.13
C GLY A 102 32.26 16.04 -16.75
N ARG A 103 32.93 14.98 -17.24
CA ARG A 103 32.40 13.60 -17.24
C ARG A 103 32.23 13.00 -15.85
N ASP A 104 33.18 13.23 -14.95
CA ASP A 104 33.16 12.68 -13.60
C ASP A 104 32.02 13.29 -12.77
N TRP A 105 31.82 14.59 -12.90
CA TRP A 105 30.73 15.29 -12.23
C TRP A 105 29.37 14.81 -12.76
N CYS A 106 29.20 14.70 -14.08
CA CYS A 106 27.97 14.22 -14.70
C CYS A 106 27.67 12.77 -14.30
N THR A 107 28.69 11.92 -14.18
CA THR A 107 28.55 10.54 -13.71
C THR A 107 28.05 10.49 -12.26
N ALA A 108 28.67 11.24 -11.36
CA ALA A 108 28.24 11.32 -9.95
C ALA A 108 26.83 11.92 -9.80
N TRP A 109 26.52 12.92 -10.63
CA TRP A 109 25.19 13.55 -10.67
C TRP A 109 24.12 12.56 -11.16
N ALA A 110 24.37 11.85 -12.27
CA ALA A 110 23.47 10.87 -12.84
C ALA A 110 23.19 9.71 -11.87
N ALA A 111 24.21 9.19 -11.20
CA ALA A 111 24.05 8.17 -10.16
C ALA A 111 23.09 8.63 -9.06
N THR A 112 23.26 9.87 -8.57
CA THR A 112 22.38 10.43 -7.53
C THR A 112 20.97 10.70 -8.05
N ALA A 113 20.83 11.15 -9.29
CA ALA A 113 19.53 11.41 -9.94
C ALA A 113 18.67 10.14 -10.03
N PHE A 114 19.27 9.00 -10.39
CA PHE A 114 18.56 7.72 -10.45
C PHE A 114 18.11 7.20 -9.07
N GLU A 115 18.92 7.38 -8.02
CA GLU A 115 18.53 7.00 -6.65
C GLU A 115 17.35 7.82 -6.11
N ARG A 116 17.08 8.98 -6.71
CA ARG A 116 15.97 9.85 -6.32
C ARG A 116 14.65 9.48 -7.00
N ILE A 117 14.68 8.61 -8.01
CA ILE A 117 13.51 8.08 -8.73
C ILE A 117 12.57 9.24 -9.15
N ASP A 118 13.17 10.32 -9.68
CA ASP A 118 12.43 11.43 -10.27
C ASP A 118 12.54 11.33 -11.79
N PRO A 119 11.42 11.33 -12.52
CA PRO A 119 11.42 11.09 -13.95
C PRO A 119 12.16 12.16 -14.75
N ARG A 120 12.13 13.42 -14.28
CA ARG A 120 12.81 14.52 -14.97
C ARG A 120 14.31 14.44 -14.76
N GLU A 121 14.73 14.14 -13.53
CA GLU A 121 16.14 13.90 -13.20
C GLU A 121 16.68 12.67 -13.98
N ALA A 122 15.93 11.56 -14.02
CA ALA A 122 16.28 10.35 -14.77
C ALA A 122 16.40 10.61 -16.28
N ARG A 123 15.49 11.41 -16.86
CA ARG A 123 15.54 11.79 -18.28
C ARG A 123 16.82 12.54 -18.63
N ILE A 124 17.21 13.50 -17.81
CA ILE A 124 18.45 14.26 -18.02
C ILE A 124 19.66 13.36 -17.81
N ALA A 125 19.67 12.53 -16.76
CA ALA A 125 20.75 11.58 -16.50
C ALA A 125 20.96 10.64 -17.69
N ARG A 126 19.86 10.10 -18.24
CA ARG A 126 19.89 9.27 -19.46
C ARG A 126 20.45 10.02 -20.66
N GLN A 127 20.08 11.28 -20.86
CA GLN A 127 20.62 12.09 -21.97
C GLN A 127 22.12 12.33 -21.83
N LEU A 128 22.62 12.59 -20.62
CA LEU A 128 24.06 12.72 -20.36
C LEU A 128 24.81 11.42 -20.68
N GLU A 129 24.22 10.26 -20.35
CA GLU A 129 24.80 8.94 -20.68
C GLU A 129 24.88 8.69 -22.19
N VAL A 130 23.78 8.93 -22.91
CA VAL A 130 23.69 8.68 -24.37
C VAL A 130 24.67 9.57 -25.14
N HIS A 131 24.94 10.79 -24.66
CA HIS A 131 25.93 11.69 -25.24
C HIS A 131 27.38 11.41 -24.77
N GLY A 132 27.60 10.35 -23.98
CA GLY A 132 28.93 9.95 -23.48
C GLY A 132 29.50 10.85 -22.38
N LEU A 133 28.67 11.77 -21.85
CA LEU A 133 29.04 12.73 -20.81
C LEU A 133 28.91 12.14 -19.40
N ALA A 134 28.17 11.06 -19.22
CA ALA A 134 28.15 10.26 -18.00
C ALA A 134 28.46 8.79 -18.31
N VAL A 135 29.06 8.08 -17.36
CA VAL A 135 29.24 6.62 -17.46
C VAL A 135 28.00 5.93 -16.88
N PRO A 136 27.29 5.08 -17.65
CA PRO A 136 26.15 4.34 -17.13
C PRO A 136 26.55 3.42 -15.97
N GLN A 137 25.87 3.57 -14.84
CA GLN A 137 26.08 2.75 -13.64
C GLN A 137 24.83 1.93 -13.37
N VAL A 138 25.01 0.64 -13.10
CA VAL A 138 23.93 -0.22 -12.65
C VAL A 138 23.68 0.08 -11.17
N SER A 139 22.44 0.41 -10.84
CA SER A 139 21.97 0.54 -9.45
C SER A 139 20.49 0.19 -9.34
N ASP A 140 20.05 -0.08 -8.11
CA ASP A 140 18.63 -0.32 -7.82
C ASP A 140 17.80 0.92 -8.17
N GLY A 141 18.26 2.13 -7.82
CA GLY A 141 17.59 3.38 -8.16
C GLY A 141 17.41 3.59 -9.65
N ARG A 142 18.42 3.25 -10.47
CA ARG A 142 18.31 3.29 -11.94
C ARG A 142 17.24 2.32 -12.44
N THR A 143 17.29 1.10 -11.95
CA THR A 143 16.34 0.04 -12.33
C THR A 143 14.92 0.47 -11.97
N LEU A 144 14.71 0.99 -10.77
CA LEU A 144 13.40 1.47 -10.31
C LEU A 144 12.93 2.73 -11.03
N SER A 145 13.85 3.61 -11.43
CA SER A 145 13.54 4.76 -12.30
C SER A 145 13.04 4.31 -13.66
N LEU A 146 13.69 3.30 -14.27
CA LEU A 146 13.25 2.72 -15.54
C LEU A 146 11.87 2.06 -15.39
N VAL A 147 11.69 1.24 -14.36
CA VAL A 147 10.40 0.58 -14.06
C VAL A 147 9.29 1.60 -13.92
N SER A 148 9.50 2.65 -13.13
CA SER A 148 8.47 3.62 -12.79
C SER A 148 8.18 4.60 -13.91
N PHE A 149 9.20 4.96 -14.70
CA PHE A 149 9.14 6.02 -15.70
C PHE A 149 9.87 5.63 -16.99
N PRO A 150 9.39 4.62 -17.74
CA PRO A 150 10.04 4.16 -18.95
C PRO A 150 10.25 5.29 -19.97
N GLY A 151 9.29 6.21 -20.12
CA GLY A 151 9.42 7.38 -21.02
C GLY A 151 10.58 8.33 -20.67
N ALA A 152 11.09 8.31 -19.44
CA ALA A 152 12.30 9.06 -19.09
C ALA A 152 13.57 8.45 -19.73
N PHE A 153 13.55 7.16 -20.03
CA PHE A 153 14.67 6.45 -20.65
C PHE A 153 14.66 6.51 -22.18
N ASP A 154 13.61 7.08 -22.78
CA ASP A 154 13.55 7.27 -24.22
C ASP A 154 14.48 8.41 -24.66
N ALA A 155 15.64 8.02 -25.20
CA ALA A 155 16.65 8.94 -25.69
C ALA A 155 16.27 9.59 -27.03
N THR A 156 15.29 9.02 -27.75
CA THR A 156 14.87 9.47 -29.08
C THR A 156 13.84 10.58 -29.03
N ALA A 157 13.12 10.71 -27.91
CA ALA A 157 12.13 11.76 -27.70
C ALA A 157 12.80 13.14 -27.50
N PRO A 158 12.29 14.21 -28.15
CA PRO A 158 12.83 15.56 -28.01
C PRO A 158 12.73 16.09 -26.56
N LEU A 159 13.69 16.94 -26.16
CA LEU A 159 13.77 17.51 -24.80
C LEU A 159 12.97 18.82 -24.60
N GLY A 160 12.32 19.33 -25.65
CA GLY A 160 11.73 20.67 -25.67
C GLY A 160 10.54 20.92 -24.74
N ASP A 161 10.18 22.21 -24.65
CA ASP A 161 9.20 22.74 -23.70
C ASP A 161 7.78 22.21 -23.96
N GLY A 162 7.24 21.47 -22.98
CA GLY A 162 5.81 21.11 -22.92
C GLY A 162 5.46 19.67 -23.28
N GLY A 163 6.40 18.85 -23.74
CA GLY A 163 6.17 17.44 -24.01
C GLY A 163 6.97 16.56 -23.06
N TRP A 164 6.43 16.26 -21.87
CA TRP A 164 6.72 14.94 -21.31
C TRP A 164 6.33 13.95 -22.40
N PRO A 165 7.16 12.95 -22.77
CA PRO A 165 6.65 11.86 -23.59
C PRO A 165 5.59 11.14 -22.75
N GLY A 166 4.36 11.61 -22.84
CA GLY A 166 3.25 11.09 -22.03
C GLY A 166 3.12 9.60 -22.33
N HIS A 167 2.90 8.78 -21.30
CA HIS A 167 2.67 7.33 -21.35
C HIS A 167 3.20 6.64 -22.62
N ALA A 168 4.48 6.85 -22.96
CA ALA A 168 5.10 6.07 -24.01
C ALA A 168 4.99 4.63 -23.54
N ALA A 169 4.33 3.78 -24.33
CA ALA A 169 4.16 2.39 -23.97
C ALA A 169 5.55 1.80 -23.71
N VAL A 170 5.69 0.99 -22.65
CA VAL A 170 6.97 0.38 -22.27
C VAL A 170 7.65 -0.26 -23.49
N LEU A 171 6.85 -0.91 -24.33
CA LEU A 171 7.28 -1.54 -25.56
C LEU A 171 7.96 -0.56 -26.52
N ASP A 172 7.39 0.62 -26.77
CA ASP A 172 7.94 1.59 -27.74
C ASP A 172 9.28 2.15 -27.26
N VAL A 173 9.39 2.45 -25.96
CA VAL A 173 10.64 2.90 -25.34
C VAL A 173 11.73 1.84 -25.52
N LEU A 174 11.44 0.60 -25.13
CA LEU A 174 12.39 -0.51 -25.25
C LEU A 174 12.74 -0.81 -26.72
N ARG A 175 11.80 -0.64 -27.64
CA ARG A 175 12.07 -0.82 -29.07
C ARG A 175 13.04 0.23 -29.60
N ALA A 176 12.85 1.49 -29.21
CA ALA A 176 13.67 2.63 -29.64
C ALA A 176 15.05 2.68 -28.97
N ASN A 177 15.22 2.02 -27.82
CA ASN A 177 16.43 2.09 -26.99
C ASN A 177 16.99 0.67 -26.75
N PRO A 178 17.63 0.04 -27.75
CA PRO A 178 18.05 -1.37 -27.69
C PRO A 178 19.13 -1.66 -26.65
N ASP A 179 19.92 -0.67 -26.23
CA ASP A 179 20.91 -0.83 -25.17
C ASP A 179 20.28 -1.24 -23.84
N LEU A 180 19.03 -0.82 -23.57
CA LEU A 180 18.27 -1.23 -22.39
C LEU A 180 17.97 -2.74 -22.37
N LEU A 181 17.83 -3.37 -23.54
CA LEU A 181 17.55 -4.81 -23.68
C LEU A 181 18.77 -5.66 -23.31
N GLU A 182 19.98 -5.13 -23.51
CA GLU A 182 21.22 -5.87 -23.29
C GLU A 182 21.55 -6.00 -21.79
N ARG A 183 21.32 -4.95 -21.00
CA ARG A 183 21.78 -4.89 -19.60
C ARG A 183 20.68 -4.54 -18.60
N GLU A 184 19.88 -3.52 -18.86
CA GLU A 184 18.94 -2.95 -17.90
C GLU A 184 17.73 -3.87 -17.65
N VAL A 185 17.17 -4.48 -18.70
CA VAL A 185 16.01 -5.38 -18.60
C VAL A 185 16.26 -6.54 -17.63
N TRP A 186 17.50 -7.04 -17.55
CA TRP A 186 17.82 -8.18 -16.70
C TRP A 186 17.92 -7.83 -15.22
N HIS A 187 18.22 -6.57 -14.89
CA HIS A 187 18.20 -6.10 -13.50
C HIS A 187 16.79 -5.97 -12.93
N LEU A 188 15.77 -5.88 -13.80
CA LEU A 188 14.35 -5.87 -13.40
C LEU A 188 13.96 -7.13 -12.61
N PHE A 189 14.65 -8.25 -12.83
CA PHE A 189 14.40 -9.54 -12.16
C PHE A 189 15.20 -9.71 -10.86
N VAL A 190 16.11 -8.77 -10.57
CA VAL A 190 16.98 -8.80 -9.38
C VAL A 190 16.48 -7.81 -8.32
N VAL A 191 15.93 -6.68 -8.75
CA VAL A 191 15.49 -5.59 -7.87
C VAL A 191 14.01 -5.72 -7.55
N GLU A 192 13.68 -5.96 -6.28
CA GLU A 192 12.29 -6.12 -5.83
C GLU A 192 11.48 -4.82 -5.99
N GLY A 193 12.05 -3.70 -5.54
CA GLY A 193 11.35 -2.43 -5.42
C GLY A 193 10.44 -2.33 -4.18
N GLY A 194 9.80 -1.17 -4.01
CA GLY A 194 9.04 -0.83 -2.80
C GLY A 194 7.99 0.25 -3.06
N GLY A 195 6.88 0.22 -2.33
CA GLY A 195 5.78 1.17 -2.52
C GLY A 195 5.24 1.17 -3.95
N GLU A 196 5.23 2.34 -4.58
CA GLU A 196 4.81 2.57 -5.97
C GLU A 196 5.89 2.22 -7.03
N HIS A 197 7.14 1.98 -6.61
CA HIS A 197 8.26 1.69 -7.49
C HIS A 197 8.52 0.18 -7.57
N SER A 198 7.72 -0.55 -8.35
CA SER A 198 7.93 -1.97 -8.67
C SER A 198 7.18 -2.35 -9.94
N LEU A 199 7.58 -3.44 -10.60
CA LEU A 199 6.91 -3.95 -11.81
C LEU A 199 5.43 -4.24 -11.56
N ALA A 200 5.12 -4.87 -10.43
CA ALA A 200 3.76 -5.18 -10.01
C ALA A 200 2.92 -3.92 -9.79
N ALA A 201 3.50 -2.87 -9.17
CA ALA A 201 2.79 -1.61 -8.98
C ALA A 201 2.58 -0.87 -10.32
N HIS A 202 3.61 -0.79 -11.18
CA HIS A 202 3.50 -0.14 -12.48
C HIS A 202 2.40 -0.79 -13.33
N ASP A 203 2.43 -2.12 -13.49
CA ASP A 203 1.47 -2.84 -14.31
C ASP A 203 0.05 -2.85 -13.73
N LYS A 204 -0.10 -2.70 -12.41
CA LYS A 204 -1.41 -2.55 -11.77
C LYS A 204 -2.11 -1.25 -12.18
N TYR A 205 -1.35 -0.20 -12.49
CA TYR A 205 -1.91 1.14 -12.77
C TYR A 205 -1.87 1.56 -14.24
N CYS A 206 -1.22 0.79 -15.13
CA CYS A 206 -1.23 1.02 -16.57
C CYS A 206 -2.27 0.16 -17.31
N ALA A 207 -2.52 0.49 -18.59
CA ALA A 207 -3.34 -0.38 -19.44
C ALA A 207 -2.65 -1.75 -19.63
N PRO A 208 -3.41 -2.87 -19.70
CA PRO A 208 -2.82 -4.22 -19.78
C PRO A 208 -1.86 -4.44 -20.94
N ASP A 209 -2.07 -3.76 -22.07
CA ASP A 209 -1.27 -3.82 -23.29
C ASP A 209 -0.09 -2.83 -23.31
N ALA A 210 -0.05 -1.89 -22.37
CA ALA A 210 0.99 -0.85 -22.28
C ALA A 210 2.04 -1.12 -21.19
N GLY A 211 1.85 -2.16 -20.37
CA GLY A 211 2.70 -2.51 -19.23
C GLY A 211 3.97 -3.28 -19.57
N TRP A 212 4.80 -3.50 -18.55
CA TRP A 212 6.04 -4.26 -18.63
C TRP A 212 5.80 -5.71 -19.05
N LEU A 213 4.77 -6.36 -18.50
CA LEU A 213 4.49 -7.76 -18.81
C LEU A 213 4.20 -7.94 -20.31
N ALA A 214 3.32 -7.12 -20.88
CA ALA A 214 2.98 -7.16 -22.30
C ALA A 214 4.19 -6.82 -23.19
N ALA A 215 4.98 -5.83 -22.79
CA ALA A 215 6.19 -5.44 -23.52
C ALA A 215 7.24 -6.56 -23.57
N LEU A 216 7.54 -7.20 -22.44
CA LEU A 216 8.52 -8.29 -22.38
C LEU A 216 8.07 -9.52 -23.17
N VAL A 217 6.79 -9.88 -23.09
CA VAL A 217 6.23 -11.00 -23.89
C VAL A 217 6.31 -10.69 -25.38
N THR A 218 5.98 -9.46 -25.78
CA THR A 218 6.05 -9.04 -27.20
C THR A 218 7.49 -9.06 -27.72
N LEU A 219 8.44 -8.51 -26.96
CA LEU A 219 9.85 -8.49 -27.35
C LEU A 219 10.47 -9.89 -27.41
N ALA A 220 10.03 -10.81 -26.55
CA ALA A 220 10.42 -12.22 -26.63
C ALA A 220 9.87 -12.88 -27.90
N ALA A 221 8.60 -12.65 -28.24
CA ALA A 221 7.98 -13.16 -29.46
C ALA A 221 8.63 -12.60 -30.74
N GLU A 222 9.13 -11.37 -30.69
CA GLU A 222 9.90 -10.73 -31.77
C GLU A 222 11.35 -11.22 -31.87
N GLY A 223 11.82 -12.05 -30.94
CA GLY A 223 13.23 -12.48 -30.88
C GLY A 223 14.20 -11.37 -30.48
N ARG A 224 13.70 -10.26 -29.92
CA ARG A 224 14.52 -9.14 -29.42
C ARG A 224 15.00 -9.35 -27.99
N LEU A 225 14.33 -10.21 -27.24
CA LEU A 225 14.78 -10.72 -25.95
C LEU A 225 14.93 -12.23 -26.02
N ASP A 226 15.98 -12.74 -25.40
CA ASP A 226 16.19 -14.18 -25.26
C ASP A 226 15.09 -14.78 -24.38
N ARG A 227 14.27 -15.63 -25.00
CA ARG A 227 13.12 -16.27 -24.38
C ARG A 227 13.54 -17.23 -23.27
N ASP A 228 14.57 -18.04 -23.48
CA ASP A 228 15.04 -18.99 -22.48
C ASP A 228 15.55 -18.24 -21.25
N ARG A 229 16.32 -17.17 -21.47
CA ARG A 229 16.80 -16.32 -20.39
C ARG A 229 15.66 -15.63 -19.63
N LEU A 230 14.57 -15.24 -20.29
CA LEU A 230 13.39 -14.67 -19.60
C LEU A 230 12.69 -15.70 -18.72
N LEU A 231 12.54 -16.94 -19.21
CA LEU A 231 11.97 -18.03 -18.42
C LEU A 231 12.83 -18.29 -17.17
N ASP A 232 14.15 -18.39 -17.32
CA ASP A 232 15.07 -18.57 -16.18
C ASP A 232 15.00 -17.39 -15.21
N ALA A 233 15.13 -16.16 -15.70
CA ALA A 233 15.10 -14.96 -14.87
C ALA A 233 13.78 -14.80 -14.09
N SER A 234 12.64 -15.19 -14.70
CA SER A 234 11.34 -15.16 -14.03
C SER A 234 11.23 -16.16 -12.88
N LEU A 235 11.82 -17.35 -13.02
CA LEU A 235 11.85 -18.35 -11.94
C LEU A 235 12.87 -18.00 -10.87
N ASP A 236 14.04 -17.49 -11.24
CA ASP A 236 15.05 -16.99 -10.32
C ASP A 236 14.47 -15.86 -9.44
N ALA A 237 13.71 -14.95 -10.05
CA ALA A 237 13.01 -13.89 -9.31
C ALA A 237 12.03 -14.44 -8.25
N LEU A 238 11.34 -15.54 -8.55
CA LEU A 238 10.45 -16.20 -7.59
C LEU A 238 11.19 -16.86 -6.42
N GLN A 239 12.46 -17.26 -6.61
CA GLN A 239 13.31 -17.84 -5.57
C GLN A 239 13.92 -16.80 -4.62
N ARG A 240 13.93 -15.51 -5.00
CA ARG A 240 14.57 -14.43 -4.22
C ARG A 240 13.82 -14.03 -2.95
N GLY A 241 12.63 -14.59 -2.69
CA GLY A 241 11.86 -14.28 -1.49
C GLY A 241 11.20 -12.91 -1.50
N PHE A 242 10.90 -12.35 -2.69
CA PHE A 242 10.15 -11.10 -2.81
C PHE A 242 8.77 -11.21 -2.16
N ALA A 243 8.23 -10.07 -1.71
CA ALA A 243 6.90 -10.00 -1.13
C ALA A 243 5.83 -10.56 -2.07
N ALA A 244 4.78 -11.17 -1.52
CA ALA A 244 3.78 -11.93 -2.27
C ALA A 244 3.18 -11.15 -3.47
N PHE A 245 2.84 -9.87 -3.28
CA PHE A 245 2.32 -9.01 -4.35
C PHE A 245 3.28 -8.87 -5.54
N ARG A 246 4.58 -8.82 -5.29
CA ARG A 246 5.62 -8.65 -6.33
C ARG A 246 6.00 -9.98 -6.96
N ALA A 247 6.14 -11.03 -6.15
CA ALA A 247 6.38 -12.39 -6.64
C ALA A 247 5.28 -12.83 -7.63
N GLN A 248 4.02 -12.49 -7.37
CA GLN A 248 2.90 -12.81 -8.27
C GLN A 248 3.08 -12.28 -9.69
N TRP A 249 3.69 -11.10 -9.87
CA TRP A 249 3.93 -10.52 -11.19
C TRP A 249 4.91 -11.36 -12.03
N PHE A 250 6.00 -11.85 -11.42
CA PHE A 250 6.96 -12.71 -12.10
C PHE A 250 6.35 -14.07 -12.49
N GLY A 251 5.50 -14.62 -11.63
CA GLY A 251 4.73 -15.83 -11.97
C GLY A 251 3.75 -15.61 -13.13
N ALA A 252 3.10 -14.44 -13.17
CA ALA A 252 2.22 -14.07 -14.28
C ALA A 252 3.00 -13.91 -15.59
N LEU A 253 4.15 -13.25 -15.57
CA LEU A 253 5.04 -13.14 -16.73
C LEU A 253 5.48 -14.52 -17.23
N HIS A 254 5.93 -15.38 -16.33
CA HIS A 254 6.36 -16.74 -16.66
C HIS A 254 5.27 -17.53 -17.40
N GLU A 255 4.03 -17.47 -16.91
CA GLU A 255 2.90 -18.15 -17.55
C GLU A 255 2.46 -17.46 -18.86
N ALA A 256 2.58 -16.13 -18.94
CA ALA A 256 2.26 -15.36 -20.15
C ALA A 256 3.24 -15.65 -21.31
N LEU A 257 4.47 -16.06 -21.00
CA LEU A 257 5.41 -16.58 -22.00
C LEU A 257 4.96 -17.94 -22.57
N GLN A 258 3.98 -18.62 -21.97
CA GLN A 258 3.49 -19.94 -22.40
C GLN A 258 4.61 -20.97 -22.62
N PRO A 259 5.39 -21.31 -21.57
CA PRO A 259 6.48 -22.28 -21.72
C PRO A 259 5.93 -23.66 -22.09
N THR A 260 6.58 -24.26 -23.09
CA THR A 260 6.29 -25.60 -23.60
C THR A 260 6.67 -26.68 -22.58
N ILE A 261 6.20 -27.91 -22.79
CA ILE A 261 6.57 -29.04 -21.93
C ILE A 261 8.09 -29.26 -21.91
N ASP A 262 8.79 -29.10 -23.03
CA ASP A 262 10.25 -29.24 -23.09
C ASP A 262 10.97 -28.11 -22.35
N GLU A 263 10.53 -26.86 -22.52
CA GLU A 263 11.07 -25.70 -21.79
C GLU A 263 10.81 -25.80 -20.27
N ARG A 264 9.68 -26.41 -19.86
CA ARG A 264 9.40 -26.70 -18.46
C ARG A 264 10.24 -27.86 -17.93
N ALA A 265 10.44 -28.90 -18.74
CA ALA A 265 11.21 -30.09 -18.35
C ALA A 265 12.68 -29.74 -18.09
N SER A 266 13.28 -28.84 -18.88
CA SER A 266 14.64 -28.35 -18.63
C SER A 266 14.78 -27.56 -17.32
N ARG A 267 13.66 -27.12 -16.74
CA ARG A 267 13.56 -26.31 -15.50
C ARG A 267 12.85 -27.05 -14.37
N ALA A 268 12.69 -28.36 -14.48
CA ALA A 268 12.01 -29.19 -13.47
C ALA A 268 12.59 -29.02 -12.05
N PRO A 269 13.93 -29.00 -11.84
CA PRO A 269 14.50 -28.78 -10.51
C PRO A 269 14.09 -27.44 -9.89
N THR A 270 14.01 -26.38 -10.70
CA THR A 270 13.60 -25.05 -10.26
C THR A 270 12.13 -25.02 -9.81
N TYR A 271 11.24 -25.71 -10.52
CA TYR A 271 9.84 -25.85 -10.09
C TYR A 271 9.70 -26.70 -8.82
N LEU A 272 10.49 -27.78 -8.68
CA LEU A 272 10.50 -28.59 -7.45
C LEU A 272 10.88 -27.73 -6.24
N ALA A 273 11.94 -26.93 -6.34
CA ALA A 273 12.34 -25.99 -5.28
C ALA A 273 11.23 -24.97 -4.96
N LEU A 274 10.58 -24.40 -5.99
CA LEU A 274 9.52 -23.40 -5.82
C LEU A 274 8.20 -23.96 -5.25
N ALA A 275 7.97 -25.27 -5.33
CA ALA A 275 6.77 -25.91 -4.78
C ALA A 275 6.64 -25.71 -3.26
N SER A 276 7.77 -25.48 -2.59
CA SER A 276 7.89 -25.26 -1.14
C SER A 276 7.91 -23.78 -0.75
N SER A 277 7.66 -22.87 -1.69
CA SER A 277 7.65 -21.42 -1.42
C SER A 277 6.62 -21.03 -0.35
N PRO A 278 6.97 -20.14 0.61
CA PRO A 278 6.00 -19.60 1.58
C PRO A 278 4.94 -18.70 0.91
N VAL A 279 5.24 -18.16 -0.27
CA VAL A 279 4.26 -17.43 -1.10
C VAL A 279 3.37 -18.45 -1.80
N GLY A 280 2.12 -18.57 -1.35
CA GLY A 280 1.18 -19.60 -1.83
C GLY A 280 0.89 -19.55 -3.34
N ALA A 281 0.90 -18.37 -3.96
CA ALA A 281 0.72 -18.24 -5.41
C ALA A 281 1.90 -18.83 -6.20
N THR A 282 3.13 -18.63 -5.71
CA THR A 282 4.36 -19.20 -6.29
C THR A 282 4.36 -20.72 -6.19
N ALA A 283 4.07 -21.28 -5.01
CA ALA A 283 3.95 -22.72 -4.81
C ALA A 283 2.86 -23.34 -5.72
N SER A 284 1.73 -22.63 -5.87
CA SER A 284 0.65 -23.07 -6.76
C SER A 284 1.03 -23.05 -8.24
N LEU A 285 1.82 -22.06 -8.69
CA LEU A 285 2.37 -22.03 -10.06
C LEU A 285 3.30 -23.22 -10.29
N ALA A 286 4.25 -23.44 -9.37
CA ALA A 286 5.22 -24.52 -9.46
C ALA A 286 4.54 -25.90 -9.53
N LEU A 287 3.61 -26.19 -8.62
CA LEU A 287 2.90 -27.48 -8.63
C LEU A 287 1.99 -27.67 -9.85
N ARG A 288 1.48 -26.60 -10.47
CA ARG A 288 0.77 -26.71 -11.76
C ARG A 288 1.73 -27.09 -12.88
N ALA A 289 2.91 -26.47 -12.94
CA ALA A 289 3.94 -26.81 -13.92
C ALA A 289 4.40 -28.27 -13.75
N LEU A 290 4.67 -28.70 -12.51
CA LEU A 290 5.02 -30.09 -12.20
C LEU A 290 3.90 -31.06 -12.60
N ALA A 291 2.63 -30.74 -12.32
CA ALA A 291 1.50 -31.57 -12.76
C ALA A 291 1.40 -31.71 -14.30
N GLN A 292 1.80 -30.69 -15.06
CA GLN A 292 1.87 -30.79 -16.52
C GLN A 292 3.01 -31.70 -16.98
N LEU A 293 4.18 -31.63 -16.32
CA LEU A 293 5.32 -32.50 -16.60
C LEU A 293 5.04 -33.95 -16.23
N ASP A 294 4.39 -34.18 -15.10
CA ASP A 294 3.93 -35.49 -14.63
C ASP A 294 2.98 -36.14 -15.66
N ALA A 295 1.94 -35.40 -16.07
CA ALA A 295 1.01 -35.87 -17.10
C ALA A 295 1.69 -36.17 -18.45
N ALA A 296 2.83 -35.54 -18.74
CA ALA A 296 3.63 -35.79 -19.93
C ALA A 296 4.70 -36.88 -19.74
N GLY A 297 4.84 -37.46 -18.55
CA GLY A 297 5.88 -38.45 -18.24
C GLY A 297 7.30 -37.88 -18.25
N ARG A 298 7.45 -36.60 -17.89
CA ARG A 298 8.72 -35.83 -17.98
C ARG A 298 9.31 -35.44 -16.62
N LEU A 299 8.76 -35.96 -15.52
CA LEU A 299 9.35 -35.81 -14.18
C LEU A 299 10.18 -37.03 -13.82
N ASP A 300 11.34 -36.80 -13.20
CA ASP A 300 12.10 -37.86 -12.55
C ASP A 300 11.45 -38.21 -11.20
N PRO A 301 10.96 -39.45 -11.01
CA PRO A 301 10.37 -39.87 -9.74
C PRO A 301 11.29 -39.72 -8.53
N VAL A 302 12.61 -39.88 -8.72
CA VAL A 302 13.61 -39.78 -7.65
C VAL A 302 13.73 -38.33 -7.17
N GLU A 303 13.80 -37.36 -8.10
CA GLU A 303 13.87 -35.94 -7.76
C GLU A 303 12.58 -35.45 -7.09
N VAL A 304 11.42 -35.92 -7.56
CA VAL A 304 10.12 -35.61 -6.94
C VAL A 304 10.10 -36.05 -5.47
N VAL A 305 10.53 -37.28 -5.19
CA VAL A 305 10.56 -37.81 -3.82
C VAL A 305 11.62 -37.12 -2.95
N ALA A 306 12.70 -36.61 -3.53
CA ALA A 306 13.71 -35.87 -2.78
C ALA A 306 13.22 -34.48 -2.37
N GLU A 307 12.62 -33.72 -3.29
CA GLU A 307 12.43 -32.27 -3.14
C GLU A 307 11.01 -31.85 -2.71
N LEU A 308 9.99 -32.68 -2.94
CA LEU A 308 8.57 -32.27 -2.78
C LEU A 308 8.08 -32.28 -1.32
N GLY A 309 8.85 -32.86 -0.40
CA GLY A 309 8.49 -33.05 1.01
C GLY A 309 7.90 -31.80 1.70
N PRO A 310 8.56 -30.63 1.66
CA PRO A 310 8.04 -29.45 2.34
C PRO A 310 6.72 -28.93 1.75
N ALA A 311 6.44 -29.17 0.46
CA ALA A 311 5.19 -28.77 -0.18
C ALA A 311 3.96 -29.55 0.34
N LEU A 312 4.17 -30.72 0.98
CA LEU A 312 3.12 -31.51 1.62
C LEU A 312 2.50 -30.79 2.84
N LEU A 313 3.25 -29.85 3.44
CA LEU A 313 2.84 -29.06 4.59
C LEU A 313 2.33 -27.66 4.21
N ALA A 314 2.16 -27.38 2.91
CA ALA A 314 1.69 -26.08 2.45
C ALA A 314 0.32 -25.73 3.10
N PRO A 315 0.13 -24.54 3.70
CA PRO A 315 -1.11 -24.20 4.44
C PRO A 315 -2.39 -24.32 3.62
N ALA A 316 -2.29 -24.14 2.30
CA ALA A 316 -3.39 -24.26 1.38
C ALA A 316 -3.67 -25.74 1.04
N LYS A 317 -4.84 -26.24 1.46
CA LYS A 317 -5.30 -27.63 1.20
C LYS A 317 -5.09 -28.10 -0.25
N GLY A 318 -5.39 -27.26 -1.23
CA GLY A 318 -5.28 -27.63 -2.66
C GLY A 318 -3.84 -27.85 -3.12
N THR A 319 -2.90 -27.10 -2.55
CA THR A 319 -1.46 -27.19 -2.80
C THR A 319 -0.90 -28.49 -2.22
N ALA A 320 -1.16 -28.76 -0.93
CA ALA A 320 -0.73 -29.99 -0.27
C ALA A 320 -1.27 -31.26 -0.96
N ARG A 321 -2.56 -31.30 -1.34
CA ARG A 321 -3.14 -32.46 -2.05
C ARG A 321 -2.54 -32.69 -3.44
N ARG A 322 -2.15 -31.61 -4.15
CA ARG A 322 -1.48 -31.70 -5.44
C ARG A 322 -0.07 -32.29 -5.27
N ALA A 323 0.65 -31.87 -4.24
CA ALA A 323 1.94 -32.45 -3.89
C ALA A 323 1.82 -33.95 -3.54
N ILE A 324 0.83 -34.34 -2.74
CA ILE A 324 0.53 -35.75 -2.43
C ILE A 324 0.26 -36.57 -3.72
N THR A 325 -0.49 -36.00 -4.67
CA THR A 325 -0.81 -36.68 -5.94
C THR A 325 0.45 -36.92 -6.77
N LEU A 326 1.31 -35.90 -6.90
CA LEU A 326 2.59 -36.01 -7.61
C LEU A 326 3.52 -37.05 -6.96
N LEU A 327 3.60 -37.05 -5.62
CA LEU A 327 4.37 -38.05 -4.89
C LEU A 327 3.83 -39.46 -5.13
N ALA A 328 2.51 -39.62 -5.22
CA ALA A 328 1.91 -40.91 -5.50
C ALA A 328 2.20 -41.43 -6.91
N HIS A 329 2.09 -40.57 -7.92
CA HIS A 329 2.46 -40.94 -9.29
C HIS A 329 3.95 -41.28 -9.41
N ALA A 330 4.83 -40.57 -8.69
CA ALA A 330 6.26 -40.88 -8.65
C ALA A 330 6.53 -42.29 -8.08
N VAL A 331 5.88 -42.67 -6.97
CA VAL A 331 6.00 -44.03 -6.41
C VAL A 331 5.39 -45.08 -7.34
N ASP A 332 4.27 -44.78 -7.99
CA ASP A 332 3.63 -45.71 -8.93
C ASP A 332 4.52 -45.94 -10.18
N ALA A 333 5.28 -44.92 -10.61
CA ALA A 333 6.26 -45.02 -11.70
C ALA A 333 7.58 -45.68 -11.28
N ALA A 334 8.03 -45.45 -10.03
CA ALA A 334 9.26 -46.01 -9.47
C ALA A 334 9.00 -46.56 -8.05
N PRO A 335 8.50 -47.82 -7.93
CA PRO A 335 8.15 -48.41 -6.64
C PRO A 335 9.29 -48.45 -5.61
N GLY A 336 10.54 -48.45 -6.08
CA GLY A 336 11.73 -48.41 -5.21
C GLY A 336 11.88 -47.13 -4.37
N CYS A 337 11.11 -46.07 -4.69
CA CYS A 337 11.13 -44.82 -3.94
C CYS A 337 10.10 -44.77 -2.79
N ALA A 338 9.29 -45.83 -2.61
CA ALA A 338 8.20 -45.87 -1.64
C ALA A 338 8.65 -45.58 -0.19
N ASP A 339 9.81 -46.08 0.24
CA ASP A 339 10.31 -45.85 1.60
C ASP A 339 10.68 -44.37 1.82
N GLY A 340 11.35 -43.76 0.85
CA GLY A 340 11.70 -42.33 0.86
C GLY A 340 10.45 -41.44 0.83
N ALA A 341 9.49 -41.78 -0.04
CA ALA A 341 8.23 -41.06 -0.15
C ALA A 341 7.39 -41.16 1.13
N SER A 342 7.33 -42.34 1.77
CA SER A 342 6.63 -42.55 3.03
C SER A 342 7.26 -41.76 4.18
N THR A 343 8.59 -41.66 4.21
CA THR A 343 9.33 -40.84 5.19
C THR A 343 8.96 -39.36 5.09
N GLN A 344 8.73 -38.84 3.87
CA GLN A 344 8.25 -37.46 3.71
C GLN A 344 6.75 -37.32 3.97
N LEU A 345 5.94 -38.29 3.53
CA LEU A 345 4.49 -38.22 3.58
C LEU A 345 3.91 -38.26 5.00
N VAL A 346 4.59 -38.91 5.94
CA VAL A 346 4.17 -38.98 7.36
C VAL A 346 4.02 -37.59 8.00
N GLU A 347 4.80 -36.62 7.54
CA GLU A 347 4.74 -35.24 8.00
C GLU A 347 3.36 -34.60 7.73
N ALA A 348 2.73 -34.95 6.60
CA ALA A 348 1.44 -34.41 6.16
C ALA A 348 0.28 -34.75 7.11
N LEU A 349 0.45 -35.72 8.02
CA LEU A 349 -0.51 -36.00 9.10
C LEU A 349 -0.68 -34.80 10.05
N GLY A 350 0.32 -33.92 10.14
CA GLY A 350 0.26 -32.67 10.92
C GLY A 350 -0.51 -31.53 10.26
N HIS A 351 -0.98 -31.67 9.02
CA HIS A 351 -1.65 -30.59 8.28
C HIS A 351 -3.05 -30.29 8.84
N PRO A 352 -3.53 -29.03 8.94
CA PRO A 352 -4.81 -28.69 9.59
C PRO A 352 -6.06 -29.21 8.86
N ALA A 353 -5.99 -29.43 7.54
CA ALA A 353 -7.11 -29.96 6.76
C ALA A 353 -7.21 -31.49 6.85
N ARG A 354 -8.34 -32.00 7.34
CA ARG A 354 -8.66 -33.43 7.44
C ARG A 354 -8.40 -34.20 6.14
N GLU A 355 -8.76 -33.64 4.99
CA GLU A 355 -8.64 -34.35 3.72
C GLU A 355 -7.17 -34.58 3.31
N VAL A 356 -6.25 -33.69 3.69
CA VAL A 356 -4.81 -33.88 3.46
C VAL A 356 -4.29 -35.01 4.33
N GLN A 357 -4.66 -35.02 5.61
CA GLN A 357 -4.30 -36.07 6.56
C GLN A 357 -4.83 -37.45 6.10
N ALA A 358 -6.07 -37.50 5.63
CA ALA A 358 -6.71 -38.73 5.16
C ALA A 358 -6.05 -39.27 3.86
N ASP A 359 -5.79 -38.39 2.88
CA ASP A 359 -5.09 -38.78 1.64
C ASP A 359 -3.67 -39.30 1.94
N ALA A 360 -2.96 -38.63 2.86
CA ALA A 360 -1.63 -39.06 3.29
C ALA A 360 -1.65 -40.43 3.98
N LEU A 361 -2.56 -40.62 4.95
CA LEU A 361 -2.69 -41.89 5.66
C LEU A 361 -3.05 -43.05 4.71
N ALA A 362 -3.97 -42.83 3.76
CA ALA A 362 -4.36 -43.85 2.80
C ALA A 362 -3.17 -44.34 1.95
N LEU A 363 -2.28 -43.44 1.55
CA LEU A 363 -1.08 -43.79 0.80
C LEU A 363 -0.01 -44.46 1.68
N LEU A 364 0.19 -44.01 2.92
CA LEU A 364 1.08 -44.68 3.88
C LEU A 364 0.63 -46.13 4.13
N MET A 365 -0.67 -46.38 4.31
CA MET A 365 -1.22 -47.72 4.46
C MET A 365 -1.02 -48.58 3.20
N ARG A 366 -1.05 -47.95 2.02
CA ARG A 366 -0.87 -48.62 0.73
C ARG A 366 0.59 -49.00 0.48
N TRP A 367 1.53 -48.10 0.75
CA TRP A 367 2.96 -48.29 0.50
C TRP A 367 3.66 -49.06 1.61
N CYS A 368 3.22 -48.85 2.86
CA CYS A 368 3.75 -49.50 4.04
C CYS A 368 2.62 -50.18 4.84
N PRO A 369 2.04 -51.29 4.34
CA PRO A 369 1.03 -52.04 5.09
C PRO A 369 1.50 -52.46 6.49
N THR A 370 2.82 -52.63 6.65
CA THR A 370 3.50 -52.83 7.93
C THR A 370 4.64 -51.81 8.03
N PRO A 371 4.44 -50.66 8.72
CA PRO A 371 5.44 -49.61 8.79
C PRO A 371 6.65 -50.05 9.61
N ALA A 372 7.85 -49.68 9.16
CA ALA A 372 9.07 -49.86 9.94
C ALA A 372 8.96 -49.09 11.28
N PRO A 373 9.62 -49.54 12.36
CA PRO A 373 9.51 -48.93 13.69
C PRO A 373 9.77 -47.42 13.71
N ALA A 374 10.71 -46.94 12.88
CA ALA A 374 11.02 -45.52 12.77
C ALA A 374 9.85 -44.70 12.19
N LEU A 375 9.24 -45.17 11.10
CA LEU A 375 8.09 -44.52 10.48
C LEU A 375 6.86 -44.56 11.40
N ALA A 376 6.64 -45.70 12.06
CA ALA A 376 5.56 -45.87 13.03
C ALA A 376 5.68 -44.90 14.22
N ALA A 377 6.90 -44.69 14.73
CA ALA A 377 7.17 -43.74 15.81
C ALA A 377 6.83 -42.30 15.40
N VAL A 378 7.24 -41.87 14.20
CA VAL A 378 6.91 -40.52 13.69
C VAL A 378 5.40 -40.37 13.47
N ALA A 379 4.74 -41.39 12.91
CA ALA A 379 3.29 -41.35 12.70
C ALA A 379 2.52 -41.25 14.04
N ALA A 380 2.96 -41.98 15.07
CA ALA A 380 2.40 -41.92 16.41
C ALA A 380 2.57 -40.53 17.05
N ASP A 381 3.73 -39.89 16.88
CA ASP A 381 4.00 -38.53 17.36
C ASP A 381 3.06 -37.48 16.75
N ARG A 382 2.61 -37.69 15.50
CA ARG A 382 1.66 -36.79 14.80
C ARG A 382 0.18 -37.06 15.11
N ALA A 383 -0.15 -38.18 15.74
CA ALA A 383 -1.52 -38.56 16.05
C ALA A 383 -2.32 -37.51 16.86
N PRO A 384 -1.74 -36.80 17.86
CA PRO A 384 -2.45 -35.78 18.62
C PRO A 384 -2.95 -34.60 17.78
N GLY A 385 -2.25 -34.26 16.69
CA GLY A 385 -2.61 -33.18 15.75
C GLY A 385 -3.62 -33.60 14.67
N CYS A 386 -3.89 -34.90 14.53
CA CYS A 386 -4.82 -35.41 13.52
C CYS A 386 -6.28 -35.16 13.90
N HIS A 387 -7.13 -34.95 12.89
CA HIS A 387 -8.59 -34.96 13.02
C HIS A 387 -9.06 -36.31 13.61
N PRO A 388 -10.07 -36.35 14.49
CA PRO A 388 -10.49 -37.57 15.20
C PRO A 388 -10.65 -38.81 14.31
N ALA A 389 -11.40 -38.70 13.21
CA ALA A 389 -11.58 -39.81 12.27
C ALA A 389 -10.26 -40.35 11.66
N VAL A 390 -9.28 -39.48 11.40
CA VAL A 390 -7.98 -39.88 10.86
C VAL A 390 -7.11 -40.48 11.96
N ARG A 391 -7.20 -39.96 13.20
CA ARG A 391 -6.53 -40.51 14.37
C ARG A 391 -6.99 -41.94 14.66
N ASP A 392 -8.28 -42.22 14.57
CA ASP A 392 -8.83 -43.56 14.79
C ASP A 392 -8.38 -44.55 13.71
N GLU A 393 -8.23 -44.09 12.47
CA GLU A 393 -7.69 -44.90 11.37
C GLU A 393 -6.18 -45.11 11.48
N LEU A 394 -5.44 -44.08 11.88
CA LEU A 394 -4.01 -44.12 12.14
C LEU A 394 -3.69 -45.08 13.29
N ALA A 395 -4.42 -45.00 14.40
CA ALA A 395 -4.31 -45.93 15.52
C ALA A 395 -4.58 -47.36 15.04
N ARG A 396 -5.65 -47.59 14.27
CA ARG A 396 -5.92 -48.92 13.68
C ARG A 396 -4.83 -49.41 12.74
N TRP A 397 -4.16 -48.57 11.98
CA TRP A 397 -3.05 -49.01 11.12
C TRP A 397 -1.81 -49.36 11.94
N LEU A 398 -1.48 -48.58 12.97
CA LEU A 398 -0.38 -48.86 13.90
C LEU A 398 -0.67 -50.10 14.76
N ASP A 399 -1.93 -50.28 15.17
CA ASP A 399 -2.42 -51.43 15.93
C ASP A 399 -2.62 -52.67 15.06
N ALA A 400 -3.07 -52.55 13.80
CA ALA A 400 -3.16 -53.66 12.85
C ALA A 400 -1.78 -54.19 12.46
N SER A 401 -0.75 -53.33 12.54
CA SER A 401 0.66 -53.71 12.47
C SER A 401 1.15 -54.40 13.75
N GLY A 402 0.35 -54.36 14.82
CA GLY A 402 0.52 -55.05 16.11
C GLY A 402 -0.57 -56.08 16.46
N GLY A 403 -1.55 -56.37 15.59
CA GLY A 403 -2.61 -57.36 15.83
C GLY A 403 -4.06 -56.89 15.65
N ASP A 404 -4.71 -57.50 14.64
CA ASP A 404 -6.10 -57.96 14.50
C ASP A 404 -7.34 -57.02 14.66
N ARG A 405 -7.99 -56.82 13.50
CA ARG A 405 -9.44 -56.71 13.16
C ARG A 405 -10.32 -55.54 13.65
N GLY A 406 -10.95 -54.90 12.65
CA GLY A 406 -12.41 -54.71 12.61
C GLY A 406 -12.91 -53.31 12.21
N ALA A 407 -13.21 -53.09 10.92
CA ALA A 407 -13.98 -51.94 10.43
C ALA A 407 -15.50 -52.12 10.71
N PRO A 408 -16.35 -51.06 10.69
CA PRO A 408 -16.84 -50.51 9.41
C PRO A 408 -17.19 -48.99 9.37
N SER A 409 -17.40 -48.51 8.14
CA SER A 409 -17.79 -47.15 7.66
C SER A 409 -19.20 -46.67 8.08
N PRO A 410 -19.55 -45.37 7.89
CA PRO A 410 -20.45 -45.04 6.77
C PRO A 410 -20.36 -43.62 6.13
N GLU A 411 -20.79 -43.60 4.86
CA GLU A 411 -21.66 -42.63 4.16
C GLU A 411 -21.25 -41.20 3.75
N ARG A 412 -21.64 -40.91 2.51
CA ARG A 412 -21.36 -39.75 1.65
C ARG A 412 -22.62 -38.87 1.58
N ARG A 413 -22.50 -37.55 1.80
CA ARG A 413 -23.56 -36.57 1.46
C ARG A 413 -23.11 -35.62 0.36
N VAL A 414 -24.03 -35.42 -0.59
CA VAL A 414 -23.93 -34.57 -1.79
C VAL A 414 -24.24 -33.11 -1.43
N SER A 415 -23.47 -32.18 -1.99
CA SER A 415 -23.67 -30.72 -1.88
C SER A 415 -24.68 -30.22 -2.94
N ALA A 416 -25.64 -29.40 -2.51
CA ALA A 416 -26.63 -28.74 -3.37
C ALA A 416 -26.15 -27.34 -3.81
N ARG A 417 -26.45 -27.00 -5.07
CA ARG A 417 -26.13 -25.75 -5.77
C ARG A 417 -27.06 -24.61 -5.30
N ALA A 418 -26.51 -23.43 -5.05
CA ALA A 418 -27.22 -22.25 -4.51
C ALA A 418 -28.10 -21.53 -5.56
N ALA A 419 -29.27 -21.06 -5.12
CA ALA A 419 -30.28 -20.28 -5.85
C ALA A 419 -29.97 -18.76 -5.85
N PRO A 420 -30.66 -17.90 -6.65
CA PRO A 420 -30.32 -16.48 -6.78
C PRO A 420 -30.58 -15.69 -5.49
N ARG A 421 -29.66 -14.78 -5.16
CA ARG A 421 -29.65 -13.99 -3.91
C ARG A 421 -30.64 -12.82 -4.02
N LEU A 422 -31.56 -12.72 -3.06
CA LEU A 422 -32.39 -11.53 -2.85
C LEU A 422 -31.52 -10.33 -2.43
N ARG A 423 -31.93 -9.12 -2.85
CA ARG A 423 -31.31 -7.85 -2.47
C ARG A 423 -31.38 -7.69 -0.95
N ARG A 424 -30.26 -7.84 -0.24
CA ARG A 424 -30.19 -7.68 1.23
C ARG A 424 -29.72 -6.27 1.55
N VAL A 425 -30.51 -5.50 2.29
CA VAL A 425 -30.10 -4.19 2.83
C VAL A 425 -29.45 -4.41 4.19
N PRO A 426 -28.17 -4.01 4.38
CA PRO A 426 -27.51 -4.10 5.68
C PRO A 426 -28.21 -3.30 6.78
N THR A 427 -28.26 -3.86 7.98
CA THR A 427 -28.91 -3.30 9.18
C THR A 427 -27.91 -2.86 10.24
N ILE A 428 -28.37 -2.15 11.28
CA ILE A 428 -27.50 -1.82 12.43
C ILE A 428 -27.02 -3.09 13.14
N ALA A 429 -27.84 -4.15 13.19
CA ALA A 429 -27.45 -5.43 13.76
C ALA A 429 -26.28 -6.07 13.00
N ASP A 430 -26.25 -5.94 11.66
CA ASP A 430 -25.13 -6.41 10.85
C ASP A 430 -23.84 -5.62 11.12
N ALA A 431 -23.96 -4.37 11.61
CA ALA A 431 -22.84 -3.53 12.03
C ALA A 431 -22.23 -3.96 13.37
N LEU A 432 -23.06 -4.49 14.27
CA LEU A 432 -22.70 -4.95 15.61
C LEU A 432 -22.63 -6.48 15.68
N ASP A 433 -22.47 -7.15 14.54
CA ASP A 433 -22.32 -8.61 14.51
C ASP A 433 -21.01 -9.00 15.24
N PRO A 434 -21.05 -9.94 16.21
CA PRO A 434 -19.85 -10.40 16.91
C PRO A 434 -18.71 -10.87 15.99
N ALA A 435 -19.00 -11.37 14.79
CA ALA A 435 -17.98 -11.75 13.79
C ALA A 435 -17.17 -10.55 13.27
N ARG A 436 -17.64 -9.33 13.51
CA ARG A 436 -16.99 -8.06 13.15
C ARG A 436 -16.35 -7.37 14.35
N ALA A 437 -16.39 -7.96 15.54
CA ALA A 437 -15.76 -7.40 16.71
C ALA A 437 -14.24 -7.30 16.50
N LEU A 438 -13.68 -6.15 16.86
CA LEU A 438 -12.24 -5.93 16.81
C LEU A 438 -11.60 -6.47 18.11
N ALA A 439 -10.63 -7.37 17.96
CA ALA A 439 -9.84 -7.82 19.09
C ALA A 439 -8.96 -6.67 19.62
N PRO A 440 -8.84 -6.49 20.94
CA PRO A 440 -7.79 -5.66 21.51
C PRO A 440 -6.40 -6.11 21.05
N VAL A 441 -5.39 -5.26 21.20
CA VAL A 441 -4.00 -5.64 20.95
C VAL A 441 -3.52 -6.55 22.08
N ASP A 442 -3.07 -7.75 21.73
CA ASP A 442 -2.60 -8.80 22.63
C ASP A 442 -1.11 -8.61 22.95
N GLY A 443 -0.86 -7.73 23.92
CA GLY A 443 0.48 -7.52 24.47
C GLY A 443 1.41 -6.68 23.60
N ILE A 444 2.69 -6.65 24.00
CA ILE A 444 3.70 -5.76 23.41
C ILE A 444 4.22 -6.28 22.07
N ASP A 445 4.26 -7.60 21.88
CA ASP A 445 4.70 -8.20 20.62
C ASP A 445 3.81 -7.78 19.45
N GLU A 446 2.49 -7.97 19.58
CA GLU A 446 1.53 -7.52 18.56
C GLU A 446 1.56 -5.99 18.40
N LEU A 447 1.69 -5.24 19.51
CA LEU A 447 1.76 -3.77 19.45
C LEU A 447 2.98 -3.27 18.66
N VAL A 448 4.15 -3.90 18.84
CA VAL A 448 5.39 -3.56 18.12
C VAL A 448 5.28 -3.92 16.64
N GLU A 449 4.68 -5.07 16.31
CA GLU A 449 4.45 -5.49 14.93
C GLU A 449 3.48 -4.53 14.22
N LEU A 450 2.35 -4.23 14.87
CA LEU A 450 1.34 -3.30 14.36
C LEU A 450 1.91 -1.88 14.17
N ALA A 451 2.71 -1.40 15.13
CA ALA A 451 3.42 -0.13 15.03
C ALA A 451 4.43 -0.13 13.87
N SER A 452 5.18 -1.22 13.69
CA SER A 452 6.15 -1.35 12.59
C SER A 452 5.45 -1.35 11.23
N SER A 453 4.34 -2.09 11.10
CA SER A 453 3.56 -2.16 9.86
C SER A 453 2.94 -0.80 9.50
N ALA A 454 2.23 -0.17 10.45
CA ALA A 454 1.50 1.08 10.22
C ALA A 454 2.42 2.28 9.94
N VAL A 455 3.65 2.26 10.46
CA VAL A 455 4.66 3.29 10.19
C VAL A 455 5.15 3.20 8.73
N GLU A 456 5.47 2.00 8.23
CA GLU A 456 5.97 1.80 6.86
C GLU A 456 4.91 2.08 5.80
N ALA A 457 3.69 1.58 6.03
CA ALA A 457 2.54 1.78 5.16
C ALA A 457 1.28 1.85 6.03
N PRO A 458 0.72 3.05 6.26
CA PRO A 458 -0.58 3.18 6.92
C PRO A 458 -1.60 2.38 6.12
N GLY A 459 -2.02 1.25 6.68
CA GLY A 459 -2.88 0.27 6.02
C GLY A 459 -4.35 0.50 6.36
N ASP A 460 -5.03 -0.57 6.75
CA ASP A 460 -6.43 -0.58 7.13
C ASP A 460 -6.73 0.39 8.31
N PRO A 461 -7.74 1.28 8.20
CA PRO A 461 -8.21 2.09 9.30
C PRO A 461 -8.44 1.33 10.61
N ASP A 462 -8.93 0.09 10.56
CA ASP A 462 -9.18 -0.70 11.77
C ASP A 462 -7.86 -1.02 12.52
N ASP A 463 -6.79 -1.32 11.80
CA ASP A 463 -5.46 -1.56 12.38
C ASP A 463 -4.85 -0.27 12.95
N LEU A 464 -5.05 0.88 12.29
CA LEU A 464 -4.62 2.18 12.82
C LEU A 464 -5.34 2.51 14.14
N GLU A 465 -6.62 2.17 14.24
CA GLU A 465 -7.43 2.34 15.45
C GLU A 465 -6.98 1.41 16.58
N ARG A 466 -6.73 0.13 16.26
CA ARG A 466 -6.17 -0.85 17.21
C ARG A 466 -4.81 -0.39 17.73
N LEU A 467 -3.97 0.15 16.86
CA LEU A 467 -2.66 0.70 17.23
C LEU A 467 -2.81 1.86 18.23
N LEU A 468 -3.60 2.89 17.91
CA LEU A 468 -3.80 4.02 18.82
C LEU A 468 -4.36 3.57 20.18
N ALA A 469 -5.29 2.61 20.19
CA ALA A 469 -5.83 2.02 21.40
C ALA A 469 -4.75 1.28 22.21
N GLY A 470 -3.94 0.46 21.55
CA GLY A 470 -2.84 -0.28 22.16
C GLY A 470 -1.78 0.64 22.76
N LEU A 471 -1.37 1.69 22.05
CA LEU A 471 -0.42 2.70 22.55
C LEU A 471 -0.95 3.46 23.76
N ALA A 472 -2.25 3.75 23.78
CA ALA A 472 -2.89 4.43 24.90
C ALA A 472 -2.98 3.53 26.16
N ALA A 473 -3.14 2.22 25.98
CA ALA A 473 -3.37 1.25 27.05
C ALA A 473 -2.13 0.45 27.51
N CYS A 474 -1.03 0.48 26.77
CA CYS A 474 0.14 -0.36 27.05
C CYS A 474 0.91 0.05 28.32
N ASP A 475 1.57 -0.94 28.96
CA ASP A 475 2.62 -0.68 29.95
C ASP A 475 3.86 -0.08 29.27
N ARG A 476 4.05 1.22 29.46
CA ARG A 476 5.14 1.99 28.84
C ARG A 476 6.52 1.59 29.33
N THR A 477 6.64 1.15 30.59
CA THR A 477 7.94 0.73 31.12
C THR A 477 8.41 -0.49 30.37
N ARG A 478 7.52 -1.47 30.21
CA ARG A 478 7.80 -2.70 29.47
C ARG A 478 7.96 -2.46 27.96
N LEU A 479 7.22 -1.52 27.38
CA LEU A 479 7.37 -1.14 25.98
C LEU A 479 8.73 -0.46 25.71
N ARG A 480 9.16 0.45 26.58
CA ARG A 480 10.43 1.19 26.43
C ARG A 480 11.67 0.31 26.65
N THR A 481 11.54 -0.73 27.47
CA THR A 481 12.64 -1.70 27.70
C THR A 481 12.69 -2.83 26.67
N ASP A 482 11.71 -2.89 25.75
CA ASP A 482 11.75 -3.83 24.64
C ASP A 482 12.86 -3.45 23.64
N GLY A 483 13.73 -4.41 23.32
CA GLY A 483 14.89 -4.18 22.44
C GLY A 483 14.52 -3.71 21.02
N ARG A 484 13.28 -3.91 20.57
CA ARG A 484 12.79 -3.46 19.25
C ARG A 484 12.30 -2.02 19.27
N ALA A 485 11.99 -1.47 20.45
CA ALA A 485 11.31 -0.18 20.56
C ALA A 485 12.12 0.98 19.95
N ALA A 486 13.42 1.03 20.24
CA ALA A 486 14.32 2.03 19.66
C ALA A 486 14.39 1.95 18.12
N THR A 487 14.33 0.73 17.56
CA THR A 487 14.36 0.52 16.10
C THR A 487 13.07 1.00 15.44
N VAL A 488 11.92 0.76 16.06
CA VAL A 488 10.62 1.26 15.57
C VAL A 488 10.55 2.78 15.69
N ALA A 489 10.95 3.35 16.82
CA ALA A 489 10.96 4.80 17.04
C ALA A 489 11.87 5.55 16.05
N ARG A 490 13.07 5.02 15.77
CA ARG A 490 14.00 5.59 14.78
C ARG A 490 13.39 5.60 13.37
N ARG A 491 12.73 4.51 12.98
CA ARG A 491 12.03 4.42 11.68
C ARG A 491 10.85 5.39 11.60
N ALA A 492 10.03 5.44 12.65
CA ALA A 492 8.93 6.38 12.77
C ALA A 492 9.42 7.85 12.66
N THR A 493 10.52 8.20 13.33
CA THR A 493 11.13 9.54 13.23
C THR A 493 11.55 9.87 11.80
N ALA A 494 12.15 8.92 11.07
CA ALA A 494 12.54 9.12 9.67
C ALA A 494 11.31 9.32 8.75
N ILE A 495 10.22 8.61 9.02
CA ILE A 495 8.98 8.69 8.24
C ILE A 495 8.18 9.95 8.56
N ALA A 496 8.22 10.44 9.79
CA ALA A 496 7.57 11.68 10.17
C ALA A 496 8.10 12.91 9.38
N GLY A 497 9.31 12.83 8.82
CA GLY A 497 9.86 13.85 7.90
C GLY A 497 9.40 13.75 6.44
N ARG A 498 8.66 12.70 6.04
CA ARG A 498 8.18 12.46 4.67
C ARG A 498 6.82 13.11 4.42
N ASP A 499 6.44 13.29 3.17
CA ASP A 499 5.21 13.96 2.76
C ASP A 499 3.98 13.03 2.73
N ARG A 500 3.61 12.46 3.89
CA ARG A 500 2.44 11.54 4.05
C ARG A 500 1.73 11.76 5.40
N PRO A 501 0.64 12.54 5.46
CA PRO A 501 0.03 12.99 6.72
C PRO A 501 -0.52 11.89 7.65
N ALA A 502 -1.08 10.80 7.12
CA ALA A 502 -1.53 9.67 7.95
C ALA A 502 -0.34 8.95 8.58
N ALA A 503 0.71 8.69 7.80
CA ALA A 503 1.97 8.13 8.30
C ALA A 503 2.62 9.04 9.35
N GLN A 504 2.57 10.36 9.15
CA GLN A 504 3.04 11.33 10.15
C GLN A 504 2.26 11.24 11.46
N LEU A 505 0.93 11.15 11.41
CA LEU A 505 0.10 10.99 12.62
C LEU A 505 0.46 9.73 13.40
N VAL A 506 0.56 8.59 12.70
CA VAL A 506 0.93 7.30 13.28
C VAL A 506 2.35 7.35 13.85
N ALA A 507 3.31 7.82 13.05
CA ALA A 507 4.70 7.92 13.45
C ALA A 507 4.88 8.78 14.71
N ARG A 508 4.14 9.89 14.82
CA ARG A 508 4.19 10.72 16.03
C ARG A 508 3.63 10.02 17.25
N ALA A 509 2.50 9.32 17.14
CA ALA A 509 1.95 8.54 18.25
C ALA A 509 2.91 7.42 18.68
N VAL A 510 3.54 6.74 17.71
CA VAL A 510 4.57 5.72 17.96
C VAL A 510 5.80 6.33 18.63
N VAL A 511 6.35 7.44 18.14
CA VAL A 511 7.51 8.11 18.76
C VAL A 511 7.16 8.60 20.16
N ALA A 512 5.97 9.19 20.36
CA ALA A 512 5.52 9.63 21.67
C ALA A 512 5.43 8.48 22.71
N ALA A 513 5.13 7.25 22.26
CA ALA A 513 5.08 6.08 23.14
C ALA A 513 6.45 5.42 23.33
N PHE A 514 7.24 5.28 22.26
CA PHE A 514 8.47 4.48 22.21
C PHE A 514 9.73 5.27 22.54
N ASP A 515 9.80 6.54 22.14
CA ASP A 515 10.94 7.44 22.38
C ASP A 515 10.46 8.91 22.50
N PRO A 516 9.81 9.26 23.64
CA PRO A 516 9.23 10.60 23.83
C PRO A 516 10.21 11.77 23.60
N PRO A 517 11.50 11.70 24.01
CA PRO A 517 12.48 12.75 23.72
C PRO A 517 12.63 13.06 22.22
N ALA A 518 12.53 12.07 21.34
CA ALA A 518 12.65 12.26 19.89
C ALA A 518 11.46 13.01 19.28
N LEU A 519 10.31 13.09 19.96
CA LEU A 519 9.12 13.78 19.47
C LEU A 519 9.36 15.28 19.22
N GLY A 520 10.24 15.90 20.01
CA GLY A 520 10.61 17.32 19.87
C GLY A 520 11.35 17.65 18.57
N GLY A 521 11.94 16.65 17.90
CA GLY A 521 12.62 16.80 16.62
C GLY A 521 11.72 16.65 15.38
N ILE A 522 10.43 16.34 15.56
CA ILE A 522 9.49 16.09 14.46
C ILE A 522 8.70 17.36 14.13
N ASP A 523 8.86 17.85 12.89
CA ASP A 523 8.09 18.98 12.34
C ASP A 523 6.57 18.69 12.41
N ASP A 524 5.82 19.63 12.97
CA ASP A 524 4.38 19.54 13.15
C ASP A 524 3.58 20.39 12.15
N ALA A 525 4.23 21.17 11.29
CA ALA A 525 3.59 22.20 10.46
C ALA A 525 2.40 21.70 9.64
N ARG A 526 2.44 20.44 9.17
CA ARG A 526 1.35 19.82 8.38
C ARG A 526 0.29 19.10 9.20
N VAL A 527 0.56 18.83 10.48
CA VAL A 527 -0.32 18.11 11.40
C VAL A 527 -0.63 18.97 12.63
N ARG A 528 -0.80 20.29 12.40
CA ARG A 528 -1.35 21.23 13.37
C ARG A 528 -2.86 21.32 13.20
N VAL A 529 -3.59 21.33 14.32
CA VAL A 529 -5.02 21.64 14.31
C VAL A 529 -5.19 23.08 13.83
N ARG A 530 -6.01 23.31 12.80
CA ARG A 530 -6.27 24.67 12.30
C ARG A 530 -7.21 25.37 13.28
N GLY A 531 -6.65 26.20 14.16
CA GLY A 531 -7.40 26.97 15.17
C GLY A 531 -8.35 28.03 14.56
N GLY A 532 -9.25 28.58 15.38
CA GLY A 532 -10.06 29.76 15.02
C GLY A 532 -11.36 29.50 14.23
N ARG A 533 -11.72 28.26 13.93
CA ARG A 533 -12.96 27.92 13.18
C ARG A 533 -14.17 27.68 14.09
N SER A 534 -15.36 28.12 13.70
CA SER A 534 -16.61 27.86 14.43
C SER A 534 -17.07 26.40 14.37
N ALA A 535 -16.62 25.63 13.38
CA ALA A 535 -16.82 24.19 13.23
C ALA A 535 -15.50 23.47 12.90
N LEU A 536 -15.33 22.23 13.39
CA LEU A 536 -14.19 21.38 13.03
C LEU A 536 -14.47 20.65 11.72
N ALA A 537 -13.50 20.65 10.79
CA ALA A 537 -13.54 19.70 9.68
C ALA A 537 -13.15 18.31 10.17
N ILE A 538 -13.61 17.25 9.49
CA ILE A 538 -13.25 15.87 9.85
C ILE A 538 -11.73 15.64 9.88
N GLU A 539 -10.97 16.32 9.00
CA GLU A 539 -9.50 16.34 9.04
C GLU A 539 -8.93 16.97 10.32
N ASP A 540 -9.58 17.97 10.89
CA ASP A 540 -9.15 18.62 12.14
C ASP A 540 -9.49 17.74 13.35
N LEU A 541 -10.61 17.03 13.28
CA LEU A 541 -11.04 16.12 14.34
C LEU A 541 -10.12 14.89 14.44
N LEU A 542 -9.75 14.27 13.31
CA LEU A 542 -8.78 13.17 13.27
C LEU A 542 -7.42 13.60 13.87
N VAL A 543 -6.91 14.76 13.44
CA VAL A 543 -5.65 15.30 13.96
C VAL A 543 -5.75 15.60 15.46
N ALA A 544 -6.80 16.31 15.89
CA ALA A 544 -6.99 16.66 17.29
C ALA A 544 -7.09 15.42 18.19
N ARG A 545 -7.72 14.35 17.71
CA ARG A 545 -7.81 13.07 18.41
C ARG A 545 -6.44 12.41 18.56
N ALA A 546 -5.66 12.27 17.48
CA ALA A 546 -4.32 11.70 17.57
C ALA A 546 -3.42 12.52 18.52
N ARG A 547 -3.57 13.85 18.54
CA ARG A 547 -2.90 14.73 19.51
C ARG A 547 -3.36 14.50 20.95
N ALA A 548 -4.64 14.18 21.17
CA ALA A 548 -5.13 13.80 22.49
C ALA A 548 -4.46 12.49 22.96
N VAL A 549 -4.21 11.54 22.05
CA VAL A 549 -3.39 10.35 22.36
C VAL A 549 -1.98 10.77 22.76
N GLU A 550 -1.27 11.57 21.94
CA GLU A 550 0.07 12.09 22.28
C GLU A 550 0.10 12.76 23.67
N ALA A 551 -0.87 13.61 23.98
CA ALA A 551 -0.96 14.30 25.27
C ALA A 551 -1.19 13.34 26.45
N ARG A 552 -2.02 12.31 26.27
CA ARG A 552 -2.24 11.25 27.28
C ARG A 552 -0.99 10.36 27.45
N LEU A 553 -0.26 10.12 26.36
CA LEU A 553 1.05 9.45 26.41
C LEU A 553 2.04 10.26 27.27
N ALA A 554 2.11 11.57 27.04
CA ALA A 554 3.00 12.48 27.75
C ALA A 554 2.63 12.71 29.22
N ALA A 555 1.33 12.77 29.54
CA ALA A 555 0.83 12.94 30.91
C ALA A 555 0.85 11.65 31.75
N GLU A 556 1.36 10.55 31.19
CA GLU A 556 1.44 9.24 31.85
C GLU A 556 0.10 8.75 32.43
N THR A 557 -1.02 9.14 31.81
CA THR A 557 -2.35 8.76 32.28
C THR A 557 -2.88 7.62 31.42
N PRO A 558 -2.88 6.35 31.89
CA PRO A 558 -3.48 5.24 31.15
C PRO A 558 -5.00 5.34 31.24
N VAL A 559 -5.62 5.89 30.21
CA VAL A 559 -7.08 5.92 30.07
C VAL A 559 -7.44 5.33 28.72
N PRO A 560 -8.30 4.30 28.65
CA PRO A 560 -8.83 3.80 27.39
C PRO A 560 -9.47 4.94 26.59
N LEU A 561 -9.15 5.04 25.30
CA LEU A 561 -9.76 6.06 24.45
C LEU A 561 -11.29 5.79 24.36
N LEU A 562 -12.09 6.84 24.46
CA LEU A 562 -13.56 6.72 24.37
C LEU A 562 -13.98 6.23 22.99
N SER A 563 -13.24 6.66 21.96
CA SER A 563 -13.56 6.43 20.55
C SER A 563 -13.06 5.11 19.95
N VAL A 564 -12.37 4.25 20.71
CA VAL A 564 -11.87 2.97 20.16
C VAL A 564 -13.04 2.18 19.57
N PRO A 565 -13.04 1.86 18.27
CA PRO A 565 -14.13 1.10 17.68
C PRO A 565 -14.23 -0.28 18.32
N THR A 566 -15.45 -0.77 18.50
CA THR A 566 -15.70 -2.14 18.98
C THR A 566 -15.84 -3.10 17.81
N HIS A 567 -16.27 -2.61 16.65
CA HIS A 567 -16.45 -3.41 15.44
C HIS A 567 -15.79 -2.71 14.24
N ARG A 568 -15.55 -3.50 13.19
CA ARG A 568 -14.93 -3.05 11.93
C ARG A 568 -15.60 -1.82 11.32
N GLY A 569 -14.81 -1.04 10.59
CA GLY A 569 -15.29 0.15 9.89
C GLY A 569 -15.55 1.34 10.82
N GLY A 570 -14.95 1.34 12.01
CA GLY A 570 -15.06 2.42 12.98
C GLY A 570 -16.34 2.38 13.85
N VAL A 571 -17.10 1.29 13.86
CA VAL A 571 -18.36 1.22 14.61
C VAL A 571 -18.11 1.09 16.11
N LEU A 572 -18.89 1.82 16.92
CA LEU A 572 -18.84 1.76 18.38
C LEU A 572 -20.18 1.32 18.97
N ASP A 573 -20.13 0.30 19.81
CA ASP A 573 -21.25 -0.18 20.60
C ASP A 573 -21.60 0.85 21.71
N PRO A 574 -22.88 1.26 21.83
CA PRO A 574 -23.29 2.26 22.81
C PRO A 574 -23.14 1.80 24.26
N GLY A 575 -23.32 0.51 24.55
CA GLY A 575 -23.10 -0.06 25.87
C GLY A 575 -21.64 0.03 26.27
N VAL A 576 -20.73 -0.28 25.35
CA VAL A 576 -19.28 -0.14 25.59
C VAL A 576 -18.89 1.33 25.79
N LEU A 577 -19.48 2.27 25.06
CA LEU A 577 -19.23 3.71 25.29
C LEU A 577 -19.73 4.15 26.67
N ALA A 578 -20.89 3.66 27.12
CA ALA A 578 -21.41 3.94 28.45
C ALA A 578 -20.45 3.47 29.55
N GLU A 579 -19.91 2.26 29.42
CA GLU A 579 -18.91 1.72 30.36
C GLU A 579 -17.64 2.59 30.42
N ARG A 580 -17.15 3.05 29.27
CA ARG A 580 -15.96 3.91 29.19
C ARG A 580 -16.19 5.28 29.82
N LEU A 581 -17.36 5.88 29.59
CA LEU A 581 -17.74 7.17 30.17
C LEU A 581 -18.03 7.09 31.67
N ALA A 582 -18.56 5.97 32.17
CA ALA A 582 -18.75 5.78 33.61
C ALA A 582 -17.41 5.85 34.38
N ARG A 583 -16.31 5.44 33.73
CA ARG A 583 -14.95 5.39 34.28
C ARG A 583 -14.13 6.66 34.04
N THR A 584 -14.60 7.60 33.21
CA THR A 584 -13.79 8.73 32.74
C THR A 584 -14.59 10.04 32.80
N ASP A 585 -14.13 11.02 33.57
CA ASP A 585 -14.70 12.38 33.53
C ASP A 585 -14.02 13.25 32.47
N VAL A 586 -14.73 13.45 31.35
CA VAL A 586 -14.23 14.15 30.16
C VAL A 586 -15.00 15.44 29.93
N ALA A 587 -14.34 16.47 29.39
CA ALA A 587 -15.02 17.69 28.97
C ALA A 587 -15.82 17.46 27.68
N ALA A 588 -16.96 18.14 27.52
CA ALA A 588 -17.75 18.08 26.29
C ALA A 588 -16.97 18.54 25.03
N SER A 589 -15.90 19.33 25.21
CA SER A 589 -15.02 19.78 24.13
C SER A 589 -13.94 18.77 23.72
N ASP A 590 -13.82 17.62 24.39
CA ASP A 590 -12.77 16.64 24.10
C ASP A 590 -12.94 16.02 22.68
N PRO A 591 -11.91 16.07 21.82
CA PRO A 591 -11.96 15.50 20.48
C PRO A 591 -12.26 13.99 20.45
N ASP A 592 -11.78 13.24 21.44
CA ASP A 592 -11.99 11.80 21.55
C ASP A 592 -13.46 11.46 21.85
N LEU A 593 -14.12 12.27 22.70
CA LEU A 593 -15.56 12.15 22.94
C LEU A 593 -16.35 12.45 21.65
N GLN A 594 -15.98 13.49 20.91
CA GLN A 594 -16.66 13.84 19.65
C GLN A 594 -16.55 12.71 18.62
N VAL A 595 -15.39 12.09 18.46
CA VAL A 595 -15.23 10.92 17.57
C VAL A 595 -16.02 9.72 18.10
N ALA A 596 -16.04 9.46 19.41
CA ALA A 596 -16.81 8.36 19.99
C ALA A 596 -18.32 8.48 19.67
N LEU A 597 -18.88 9.68 19.80
CA LEU A 597 -20.29 9.94 19.54
C LEU A 597 -20.67 9.88 18.04
N LEU A 598 -19.72 10.13 17.13
CA LEU A 598 -19.93 9.93 15.68
C LEU A 598 -19.89 8.45 15.28
N ARG A 599 -19.20 7.63 16.07
CA ARG A 599 -19.04 6.19 15.85
C ARG A 599 -20.16 5.36 16.46
N VAL A 600 -20.82 5.88 17.49
CA VAL A 600 -21.82 5.13 18.25
C VAL A 600 -22.99 4.71 17.36
N ALA A 601 -23.39 3.44 17.46
CA ALA A 601 -24.51 2.91 16.71
C ALA A 601 -25.79 3.75 16.97
N PRO A 602 -26.54 4.14 15.93
CA PRO A 602 -27.75 4.95 16.05
C PRO A 602 -28.95 4.08 16.44
N ASP A 603 -28.73 3.01 17.19
CA ASP A 603 -29.79 2.15 17.67
C ASP A 603 -30.47 2.81 18.86
N ARG A 604 -31.80 2.87 18.84
CA ARG A 604 -32.55 3.67 19.81
C ARG A 604 -32.39 3.15 21.24
N ALA A 605 -32.46 1.84 21.43
CA ALA A 605 -32.38 1.22 22.76
C ALA A 605 -31.00 1.43 23.41
N GLY A 606 -29.94 1.28 22.62
CA GLY A 606 -28.56 1.49 23.02
C GLY A 606 -28.25 2.96 23.30
N LEU A 607 -28.77 3.89 22.50
CA LEU A 607 -28.65 5.33 22.78
C LEU A 607 -29.39 5.75 24.07
N GLU A 608 -30.56 5.20 24.32
CA GLU A 608 -31.31 5.39 25.57
C GLU A 608 -30.53 4.84 26.78
N LEU A 609 -29.93 3.65 26.64
CA LEU A 609 -29.07 3.05 27.66
C LEU A 609 -27.80 3.89 27.90
N LEU A 610 -27.16 4.37 26.84
CA LEU A 610 -26.00 5.27 26.94
C LEU A 610 -26.34 6.56 27.69
N ALA A 611 -27.48 7.17 27.39
CA ALA A 611 -27.94 8.39 28.06
C ALA A 611 -28.25 8.17 29.55
N ALA A 612 -28.83 7.02 29.89
CA ALA A 612 -29.24 6.66 31.24
C ALA A 612 -28.06 6.25 32.14
N ALA A 613 -27.01 5.65 31.57
CA ALA A 613 -25.86 5.16 32.32
C ALA A 613 -24.95 6.28 32.88
N LEU A 614 -25.12 7.53 32.43
CA LEU A 614 -24.24 8.64 32.77
C LEU A 614 -24.70 9.38 34.05
N PRO A 615 -23.83 9.50 35.08
CA PRO A 615 -24.11 10.32 36.25
C PRO A 615 -24.29 11.80 35.91
N ASP A 616 -25.19 12.48 36.63
CA ASP A 616 -25.52 13.90 36.36
C ASP A 616 -24.37 14.88 36.70
N ASP A 617 -23.40 14.46 37.51
CA ASP A 617 -22.26 15.27 37.95
C ASP A 617 -21.06 15.26 36.99
N ARG A 618 -21.08 14.43 35.93
CA ARG A 618 -19.99 14.41 34.92
C ARG A 618 -20.07 15.61 33.96
N ARG A 619 -18.90 16.14 33.57
CA ARG A 619 -18.79 17.35 32.73
C ARG A 619 -19.38 17.20 31.32
N ALA A 620 -19.47 15.98 30.79
CA ALA A 620 -19.98 15.71 29.44
C ALA A 620 -21.45 15.23 29.40
N THR A 621 -22.10 14.92 30.54
CA THR A 621 -23.41 14.23 30.56
C THR A 621 -24.49 14.96 29.77
N ALA A 622 -24.65 16.27 29.98
CA ALA A 622 -25.66 17.05 29.27
C ALA A 622 -25.45 17.03 27.74
N ALA A 623 -24.21 17.12 27.28
CA ALA A 623 -23.87 17.10 25.86
C ALA A 623 -24.11 15.72 25.22
N VAL A 624 -23.77 14.64 25.94
CA VAL A 624 -24.00 13.26 25.46
C VAL A 624 -25.50 12.96 25.37
N ARG A 625 -26.29 13.33 26.39
CA ARG A 625 -27.75 13.13 26.35
C ARG A 625 -28.41 13.92 25.21
N ALA A 626 -27.98 15.16 24.99
CA ALA A 626 -28.46 15.96 23.86
C ALA A 626 -28.09 15.32 22.50
N TRP A 627 -26.88 14.76 22.39
CA TRP A 627 -26.46 14.01 21.20
C TRP A 627 -27.33 12.77 20.94
N CYS A 628 -27.49 11.90 21.95
CA CYS A 628 -28.29 10.68 21.83
C CYS A 628 -29.72 10.95 21.36
N THR A 629 -30.30 12.08 21.78
CA THR A 629 -31.67 12.47 21.39
C THR A 629 -31.78 12.80 19.89
N ALA A 630 -30.75 13.40 19.29
CA ALA A 630 -30.78 13.84 17.89
C ALA A 630 -30.17 12.81 16.91
N TRP A 631 -29.24 11.98 17.38
CA TRP A 631 -28.34 11.21 16.51
C TRP A 631 -29.06 10.25 15.56
N ALA A 632 -30.03 9.49 16.06
CA ALA A 632 -30.79 8.54 15.24
C ALA A 632 -31.53 9.25 14.09
N SER A 633 -32.09 10.44 14.33
CA SER A 633 -32.73 11.26 13.29
C SER A 633 -31.73 11.75 12.26
N VAL A 634 -30.58 12.27 12.70
CA VAL A 634 -29.52 12.76 11.79
C VAL A 634 -29.05 11.66 10.84
N VAL A 635 -28.84 10.44 11.35
CA VAL A 635 -28.44 9.29 10.51
C VAL A 635 -29.55 8.86 9.57
N HIS A 636 -30.81 8.88 10.03
CA HIS A 636 -31.96 8.58 9.18
C HIS A 636 -32.07 9.58 8.03
N ASP A 637 -31.97 10.87 8.32
CA ASP A 637 -32.05 11.97 7.36
C ASP A 637 -30.89 11.92 6.34
N ASP A 638 -29.68 11.59 6.79
CA ASP A 638 -28.54 11.41 5.87
C ASP A 638 -28.80 10.26 4.88
N ARG A 639 -29.32 9.12 5.36
CA ARG A 639 -29.63 7.95 4.53
C ARG A 639 -30.79 8.20 3.56
N ALA A 640 -31.81 8.93 4.00
CA ALA A 640 -32.97 9.27 3.19
C ALA A 640 -32.71 10.43 2.21
N GLY A 641 -31.66 11.23 2.45
CA GLY A 641 -31.35 12.41 1.67
C GLY A 641 -30.97 12.08 0.23
N SER A 642 -31.80 12.51 -0.73
CA SER A 642 -31.48 12.48 -2.15
C SER A 642 -30.21 13.30 -2.46
N VAL A 643 -29.49 12.93 -3.51
CA VAL A 643 -28.37 13.72 -4.02
C VAL A 643 -28.82 14.60 -5.18
N SER A 644 -28.70 15.92 -4.99
CA SER A 644 -28.78 16.91 -6.06
C SER A 644 -27.38 17.44 -6.38
N TRP A 645 -27.14 17.68 -7.67
CA TRP A 645 -25.88 18.19 -8.18
C TRP A 645 -26.12 19.12 -9.36
N SER A 646 -25.16 20.02 -9.60
CA SER A 646 -25.09 20.90 -10.77
C SER A 646 -23.66 20.91 -11.30
N ALA A 647 -23.48 21.28 -12.57
CA ALA A 647 -22.15 21.39 -13.18
C ALA A 647 -21.97 22.77 -13.84
N PRO A 648 -21.91 23.86 -13.04
CA PRO A 648 -21.68 25.19 -13.58
C PRO A 648 -20.31 25.28 -14.29
N THR A 649 -20.27 26.06 -15.38
CA THR A 649 -19.01 26.44 -16.03
C THR A 649 -18.35 27.57 -15.24
N GLN A 650 -17.11 27.34 -14.79
CA GLN A 650 -16.24 28.30 -14.14
C GLN A 650 -15.29 28.94 -15.14
N HIS A 651 -14.85 30.17 -14.87
CA HIS A 651 -13.90 30.92 -15.69
C HIS A 651 -12.76 31.50 -14.84
N HIS A 652 -11.51 31.35 -15.30
CA HIS A 652 -10.33 32.01 -14.71
C HIS A 652 -9.35 32.44 -15.81
N GLY A 653 -9.25 33.74 -16.06
CA GLY A 653 -8.52 34.25 -17.23
C GLY A 653 -9.18 33.76 -18.53
N GLU A 654 -8.40 33.14 -19.42
CA GLU A 654 -8.89 32.53 -20.66
C GLU A 654 -9.40 31.10 -20.49
N TYR A 655 -9.26 30.50 -19.29
CA TYR A 655 -9.64 29.12 -19.04
C TYR A 655 -11.09 29.02 -18.59
N ALA A 656 -11.85 28.09 -19.19
CA ALA A 656 -13.19 27.71 -18.77
C ALA A 656 -13.24 26.21 -18.48
N TRP A 657 -13.90 25.80 -17.39
CA TRP A 657 -14.09 24.38 -17.04
C TRP A 657 -15.44 24.16 -16.36
N CYS A 658 -16.05 23.00 -16.52
CA CYS A 658 -17.26 22.63 -15.78
C CYS A 658 -16.86 22.09 -14.40
N GLU A 659 -17.36 22.69 -13.33
CA GLU A 659 -17.11 22.26 -11.96
C GLU A 659 -18.34 21.53 -11.41
N LEU A 660 -18.22 20.24 -11.09
CA LEU A 660 -19.30 19.52 -10.43
C LEU A 660 -19.52 20.07 -9.01
N SER A 661 -20.71 20.55 -8.70
CA SER A 661 -21.16 20.99 -7.39
C SER A 661 -22.23 20.04 -6.87
N VAL A 662 -22.05 19.54 -5.65
CA VAL A 662 -23.00 18.60 -5.01
C VAL A 662 -23.58 19.29 -3.79
N ASP A 663 -24.91 19.29 -3.66
CA ASP A 663 -25.56 19.95 -2.54
C ASP A 663 -25.30 19.22 -1.22
N GLY A 664 -25.19 19.97 -0.14
CA GLY A 664 -25.06 19.41 1.22
C GLY A 664 -23.69 18.87 1.60
N VAL A 665 -22.65 19.03 0.76
CA VAL A 665 -21.27 18.64 1.09
C VAL A 665 -20.75 19.39 2.33
N ASP A 666 -21.14 20.66 2.52
CA ASP A 666 -20.73 21.50 3.65
C ASP A 666 -21.67 21.43 4.87
N ALA A 667 -22.59 20.46 4.89
CA ALA A 667 -23.53 20.29 5.98
C ALA A 667 -22.77 20.03 7.30
N ALA A 668 -23.17 20.77 8.34
CA ALA A 668 -22.60 20.59 9.67
C ALA A 668 -23.48 19.65 10.49
N VAL A 669 -22.88 18.65 11.12
CA VAL A 669 -23.50 17.89 12.20
C VAL A 669 -23.49 18.78 13.43
N ARG A 670 -24.68 19.15 13.91
CA ARG A 670 -24.88 20.09 15.02
C ARG A 670 -25.51 19.36 16.19
N SER A 671 -25.03 19.66 17.39
CA SER A 671 -25.65 19.24 18.64
C SER A 671 -25.40 20.28 19.73
N THR A 672 -26.24 20.27 20.76
CA THR A 672 -26.08 21.14 21.92
C THR A 672 -24.94 20.63 22.80
N GLY A 673 -23.98 21.49 23.11
CA GLY A 673 -22.90 21.19 24.05
C GLY A 673 -21.64 20.56 23.44
N LEU A 674 -21.66 20.12 22.18
CA LEU A 674 -20.46 19.77 21.43
C LEU A 674 -20.11 20.84 20.39
N ARG A 675 -18.86 20.82 19.92
CA ARG A 675 -18.46 21.68 18.81
C ARG A 675 -19.05 21.13 17.50
N PRO A 676 -19.66 21.97 16.64
CA PRO A 676 -20.16 21.51 15.34
C PRO A 676 -19.05 20.91 14.48
N MET A 677 -19.38 19.87 13.71
CA MET A 677 -18.46 19.19 12.80
C MET A 677 -18.94 19.29 11.35
N ARG A 678 -18.03 19.51 10.41
CA ARG A 678 -18.25 19.43 8.96
C ARG A 678 -17.58 18.20 8.37
N VAL A 679 -18.33 17.44 7.56
CA VAL A 679 -17.81 16.31 6.77
C VAL A 679 -17.23 16.86 5.47
N VAL A 680 -16.15 17.62 5.57
CA VAL A 680 -15.51 18.29 4.43
C VAL A 680 -14.01 18.05 4.46
N VAL A 681 -13.43 17.80 3.29
CA VAL A 681 -11.97 17.77 3.05
C VAL A 681 -11.64 18.90 2.09
N GLY A 682 -10.53 19.60 2.30
CA GLY A 682 -10.12 20.68 1.41
C GLY A 682 -9.88 20.16 -0.02
N ARG A 683 -10.74 20.56 -0.96
CA ARG A 683 -10.84 20.03 -2.34
C ARG A 683 -9.52 20.07 -3.14
N TRP A 684 -8.64 21.05 -2.88
CA TRP A 684 -7.41 21.29 -3.64
C TRP A 684 -6.16 21.48 -2.75
N GLY A 685 -6.25 21.13 -1.46
CA GLY A 685 -5.19 21.39 -0.47
C GLY A 685 -5.55 21.01 0.97
N GLY A 686 -6.56 20.14 1.15
CA GLY A 686 -6.84 19.49 2.41
C GLY A 686 -5.65 18.64 2.84
N ARG A 687 -5.45 18.48 4.15
CA ARG A 687 -4.23 17.81 4.67
C ARG A 687 -4.10 16.41 4.08
N PHE A 688 -5.19 15.66 4.02
CA PHE A 688 -5.22 14.28 3.54
C PHE A 688 -5.70 14.15 2.08
N ALA A 689 -5.88 15.25 1.36
CA ALA A 689 -6.48 15.22 0.02
C ALA A 689 -5.68 14.39 -1.01
N GLN A 690 -4.40 14.11 -0.73
CA GLN A 690 -3.50 13.29 -1.54
C GLN A 690 -3.09 11.99 -0.85
N ASP A 691 -3.73 11.62 0.27
CA ASP A 691 -3.35 10.49 1.11
C ASP A 691 -4.52 9.49 1.20
N PRO A 692 -4.54 8.44 0.36
CA PRO A 692 -5.63 7.46 0.34
C PRO A 692 -5.93 6.85 1.70
N ALA A 693 -4.88 6.48 2.46
CA ALA A 693 -5.03 5.91 3.79
C ALA A 693 -5.61 6.93 4.78
N GLY A 694 -5.17 8.18 4.68
CA GLY A 694 -5.77 9.28 5.44
C GLY A 694 -7.24 9.52 5.13
N VAL A 695 -7.63 9.43 3.85
CA VAL A 695 -9.03 9.55 3.42
C VAL A 695 -9.86 8.39 3.94
N ALA A 696 -9.40 7.15 3.79
CA ALA A 696 -10.08 5.97 4.30
C ALA A 696 -10.25 6.03 5.84
N TRP A 697 -9.21 6.48 6.54
CA TRP A 697 -9.24 6.63 7.99
C TRP A 697 -10.26 7.69 8.45
N MET A 698 -10.36 8.83 7.74
CA MET A 698 -11.44 9.80 8.00
C MET A 698 -12.83 9.18 7.80
N GLY A 699 -12.99 8.30 6.82
CA GLY A 699 -14.24 7.58 6.58
C GLY A 699 -14.68 6.72 7.77
N SER A 700 -13.75 6.18 8.57
CA SER A 700 -14.06 5.39 9.78
C SER A 700 -14.46 6.24 11.00
N ILE A 701 -14.32 7.57 10.94
CA ILE A 701 -14.81 8.47 12.00
C ILE A 701 -16.33 8.65 11.93
N VAL A 702 -16.91 8.55 10.74
CA VAL A 702 -18.33 8.80 10.48
C VAL A 702 -19.05 7.55 9.93
N PRO A 703 -19.02 6.40 10.62
CA PRO A 703 -19.61 5.13 10.15
C PRO A 703 -21.11 5.21 9.86
N TRP A 704 -21.81 6.23 10.34
CA TRP A 704 -23.27 6.33 10.20
C TRP A 704 -23.75 7.44 9.27
N LEU A 705 -22.85 8.14 8.57
CA LEU A 705 -23.20 9.19 7.61
C LEU A 705 -22.76 8.82 6.17
N PRO A 706 -23.25 7.70 5.61
CA PRO A 706 -22.81 7.21 4.31
C PRO A 706 -23.09 8.19 3.17
N SER A 707 -24.23 8.88 3.15
CA SER A 707 -24.55 9.79 2.05
C SER A 707 -23.69 11.05 2.10
N ALA A 708 -23.43 11.61 3.29
CA ALA A 708 -22.50 12.73 3.45
C ALA A 708 -21.08 12.37 2.98
N TRP A 709 -20.57 11.20 3.37
CA TRP A 709 -19.25 10.73 2.94
C TRP A 709 -19.20 10.50 1.42
N ALA A 710 -20.24 9.89 0.85
CA ALA A 710 -20.33 9.66 -0.59
C ALA A 710 -20.42 10.97 -1.38
N ARG A 711 -21.23 11.94 -0.94
CA ARG A 711 -21.32 13.28 -1.55
C ARG A 711 -19.96 14.00 -1.56
N LEU A 712 -19.19 13.87 -0.49
CA LEU A 712 -17.83 14.41 -0.43
C LEU A 712 -16.91 13.72 -1.46
N GLY A 713 -17.01 12.40 -1.59
CA GLY A 713 -16.31 11.64 -2.64
C GLY A 713 -16.70 12.11 -4.05
N VAL A 714 -18.00 12.26 -4.33
CA VAL A 714 -18.53 12.75 -5.62
C VAL A 714 -17.97 14.15 -5.91
N ALA A 715 -18.03 15.06 -4.94
CA ALA A 715 -17.51 16.41 -5.11
C ALA A 715 -15.99 16.44 -5.34
N THR A 716 -15.23 15.55 -4.69
CA THR A 716 -13.76 15.50 -4.82
C THR A 716 -13.33 14.87 -6.14
N ILE A 717 -13.87 13.68 -6.45
CA ILE A 717 -13.60 12.95 -7.69
C ILE A 717 -14.10 13.74 -8.91
N GLY A 718 -15.26 14.39 -8.78
CA GLY A 718 -15.85 15.21 -9.84
C GLY A 718 -15.13 16.53 -10.09
N ALA A 719 -14.47 17.11 -9.08
CA ALA A 719 -13.63 18.31 -9.26
C ALA A 719 -12.44 18.04 -10.19
N THR A 720 -11.99 16.81 -10.17
CA THR A 720 -10.75 16.33 -10.79
C THR A 720 -11.06 15.46 -12.01
N ALA A 721 -12.33 15.34 -12.40
CA ALA A 721 -12.77 14.63 -13.58
C ALA A 721 -12.16 15.29 -14.83
N GLY A 722 -11.38 14.51 -15.58
CA GLY A 722 -10.65 14.97 -16.76
C GLY A 722 -9.15 15.21 -16.56
N VAL A 723 -8.64 15.22 -15.32
CA VAL A 723 -7.19 15.33 -15.06
C VAL A 723 -6.58 13.95 -14.86
N ARG A 724 -5.59 13.60 -15.70
CA ARG A 724 -4.94 12.28 -15.71
C ARG A 724 -3.84 12.12 -14.66
N ASP A 725 -3.18 13.23 -14.29
CA ASP A 725 -1.88 13.18 -13.59
C ASP A 725 -1.91 13.63 -12.12
N VAL A 726 -3.09 13.81 -11.52
CA VAL A 726 -3.16 14.25 -10.12
C VAL A 726 -3.47 13.10 -9.19
N ALA A 727 -2.43 12.67 -8.45
CA ALA A 727 -2.50 11.74 -7.35
C ALA A 727 -3.29 12.36 -6.18
N HIS A 728 -4.61 12.19 -6.21
CA HIS A 728 -5.48 12.49 -5.08
C HIS A 728 -5.76 11.20 -4.30
N GLY A 729 -6.08 11.32 -3.01
CA GLY A 729 -6.47 10.22 -2.13
C GLY A 729 -7.83 9.58 -2.49
N ASP A 730 -8.24 9.65 -3.75
CA ASP A 730 -9.60 9.44 -4.22
C ASP A 730 -10.08 8.00 -4.04
N VAL A 731 -9.18 7.04 -4.20
CA VAL A 731 -9.46 5.62 -3.92
C VAL A 731 -9.90 5.43 -2.46
N GLY A 732 -9.40 6.24 -1.53
CA GLY A 732 -9.80 6.19 -0.12
C GLY A 732 -11.28 6.53 0.10
N TYR A 733 -11.94 7.27 -0.80
CA TYR A 733 -13.39 7.47 -0.74
C TYR A 733 -14.18 6.23 -1.16
N LEU A 734 -13.55 5.29 -1.87
CA LEU A 734 -14.16 4.04 -2.36
C LEU A 734 -14.00 2.89 -1.37
N GLU A 735 -12.90 2.82 -0.63
CA GLU A 735 -12.51 1.67 0.21
C GLU A 735 -13.62 1.21 1.16
N ARG A 736 -14.29 2.16 1.79
CA ARG A 736 -15.32 1.86 2.79
C ARG A 736 -16.52 1.10 2.24
N TRP A 737 -16.82 1.23 0.95
CA TRP A 737 -18.00 0.61 0.35
C TRP A 737 -17.80 -0.87 0.02
N PHE A 738 -16.55 -1.37 0.08
CA PHE A 738 -16.26 -2.80 -0.05
C PHE A 738 -16.82 -3.61 1.12
N ASP A 739 -17.03 -2.97 2.28
CA ASP A 739 -17.65 -3.62 3.44
C ASP A 739 -19.13 -3.96 3.12
N PRO A 740 -19.50 -5.26 3.08
CA PRO A 740 -20.85 -5.70 2.72
C PRO A 740 -21.92 -5.24 3.69
N ALA A 741 -21.55 -4.84 4.90
CA ALA A 741 -22.48 -4.38 5.91
C ALA A 741 -22.63 -2.85 5.95
N VAL A 742 -21.98 -2.13 5.04
CA VAL A 742 -22.25 -0.71 4.80
C VAL A 742 -23.29 -0.59 3.66
N PRO A 743 -24.46 0.06 3.93
CA PRO A 743 -25.51 0.20 2.93
C PRO A 743 -25.10 1.18 1.83
N TRP A 744 -25.51 0.89 0.59
CA TRP A 744 -25.34 1.79 -0.55
C TRP A 744 -26.57 2.70 -0.68
N THR A 745 -26.35 4.01 -0.61
CA THR A 745 -27.39 5.03 -0.88
C THR A 745 -27.27 5.53 -2.32
N ASP A 746 -28.20 6.37 -2.78
CA ASP A 746 -28.12 6.99 -4.12
C ASP A 746 -26.82 7.77 -4.32
N ALA A 747 -26.29 8.38 -3.24
CA ALA A 747 -25.00 9.04 -3.24
C ALA A 747 -23.84 8.09 -3.55
N VAL A 748 -23.92 6.85 -3.05
CA VAL A 748 -22.91 5.82 -3.28
C VAL A 748 -22.98 5.33 -4.72
N HIS A 749 -24.18 5.10 -5.24
CA HIS A 749 -24.36 4.75 -6.66
C HIS A 749 -23.80 5.85 -7.57
N LEU A 750 -24.06 7.13 -7.27
CA LEU A 750 -23.49 8.25 -8.02
C LEU A 750 -21.97 8.32 -7.90
N LEU A 751 -21.42 8.09 -6.70
CA LEU A 751 -19.97 8.03 -6.48
C LEU A 751 -19.32 6.95 -7.35
N VAL A 752 -19.87 5.74 -7.34
CA VAL A 752 -19.36 4.60 -8.14
C VAL A 752 -19.49 4.89 -9.62
N ALA A 753 -20.64 5.40 -10.08
CA ALA A 753 -20.85 5.76 -11.48
C ALA A 753 -19.86 6.82 -11.96
N LEU A 754 -19.66 7.88 -11.18
CA LEU A 754 -18.68 8.92 -11.49
C LEU A 754 -17.25 8.37 -11.50
N ALA A 755 -16.91 7.55 -10.51
CA ALA A 755 -15.58 6.95 -10.38
C ALA A 755 -15.27 5.93 -11.50
N LEU A 756 -16.28 5.29 -12.08
CA LEU A 756 -16.12 4.45 -13.28
C LEU A 756 -15.82 5.27 -14.54
N ASP A 757 -16.33 6.50 -14.62
CA ASP A 757 -16.20 7.36 -15.81
C ASP A 757 -14.95 8.27 -15.79
N VAL A 758 -14.22 8.35 -14.66
CA VAL A 758 -13.02 9.19 -14.61
C VAL A 758 -11.86 8.59 -15.41
N ALA A 759 -11.08 9.46 -16.08
CA ALA A 759 -9.91 9.09 -16.87
C ALA A 759 -8.71 8.54 -16.04
N ARG A 760 -8.89 8.26 -14.75
CA ARG A 760 -7.85 7.80 -13.82
C ARG A 760 -8.02 6.30 -13.57
N SER A 761 -7.12 5.51 -14.14
CA SER A 761 -7.18 4.03 -14.14
C SER A 761 -7.33 3.44 -12.74
N GLY A 762 -6.58 3.93 -11.74
CA GLY A 762 -6.66 3.42 -10.37
C GLY A 762 -8.01 3.64 -9.68
N VAL A 763 -8.68 4.77 -9.95
CA VAL A 763 -10.01 5.09 -9.40
C VAL A 763 -11.09 4.28 -10.13
N ALA A 764 -11.01 4.20 -11.47
CA ALA A 764 -11.93 3.41 -12.27
C ALA A 764 -11.83 1.92 -11.99
N ALA A 765 -10.63 1.37 -11.82
CA ALA A 765 -10.42 -0.03 -11.45
C ALA A 765 -11.00 -0.35 -10.07
N ALA A 766 -10.71 0.48 -9.05
CA ALA A 766 -11.28 0.31 -7.72
C ALA A 766 -12.82 0.42 -7.72
N ALA A 767 -13.39 1.33 -8.53
CA ALA A 767 -14.83 1.45 -8.71
C ALA A 767 -15.43 0.22 -9.43
N GLY A 768 -14.72 -0.36 -10.39
CA GLY A 768 -15.09 -1.61 -11.07
C GLY A 768 -15.13 -2.80 -10.12
N ASP A 769 -14.07 -2.98 -9.32
CA ASP A 769 -14.02 -4.01 -8.28
C ASP A 769 -15.15 -3.83 -7.26
N LEU A 770 -15.41 -2.58 -6.86
CA LEU A 770 -16.47 -2.23 -5.94
C LEU A 770 -17.86 -2.51 -6.52
N ALA A 771 -18.10 -2.22 -7.80
CA ALA A 771 -19.35 -2.55 -8.49
C ALA A 771 -19.58 -4.07 -8.55
N VAL A 772 -18.54 -4.85 -8.83
CA VAL A 772 -18.60 -6.32 -8.83
C VAL A 772 -18.88 -6.86 -7.42
N ALA A 773 -18.22 -6.33 -6.39
CA ALA A 773 -18.48 -6.68 -5.00
C ALA A 773 -19.93 -6.36 -4.60
N GLY A 774 -20.39 -5.14 -4.92
CA GLY A 774 -21.76 -4.70 -4.71
C GLY A 774 -22.79 -5.63 -5.38
N TRP A 775 -22.55 -6.05 -6.62
CA TRP A 775 -23.40 -7.02 -7.31
C TRP A 775 -23.42 -8.41 -6.63
N ARG A 776 -22.24 -8.93 -6.24
CA ARG A 776 -22.13 -10.24 -5.56
C ARG A 776 -22.87 -10.30 -4.22
N ASP A 777 -22.91 -9.17 -3.52
CA ASP A 777 -23.57 -9.01 -2.23
C ASP A 777 -25.06 -8.60 -2.37
N GLY A 778 -25.54 -8.35 -3.60
CA GLY A 778 -26.90 -7.92 -3.88
C GLY A 778 -27.19 -6.49 -3.42
N ARG A 779 -26.21 -5.59 -3.49
CA ARG A 779 -26.34 -4.15 -3.22
C ARG A 779 -26.58 -3.35 -4.52
N VAL A 780 -26.00 -3.81 -5.63
CA VAL A 780 -26.14 -3.23 -6.99
C VAL A 780 -27.08 -4.03 -7.86
#